data_AF-A0A2S4HIL4-F1
#
_entry.id   AF-A0A2S4HIL4-F1
#
_cell.length_a   1.000
_cell.length_b   1.000
_cell.length_c   1.000
_cell.angle_alpha   90.00
_cell.angle_beta   90.00
_cell.angle_gamma   90.00
#
_symmetry.space_group_name_H-M   'P 1'
#
loop_
_entity.id
_entity.type
_entity.pdbx_description
1 polymer ?
#
loop_
_entity_poly.entity_id
_entity_poly.type
_entity_poly.pdbx_seq_one_letter_code
_entity_poly.pdbx_strand_id
1 'polypeptide(L)'
;MQASNNYYLNNPMVHKDRQLAKSNTAWTRSFACNDLKPLIICRGPIRKEAMDVFDEMGINHYGILLSEKDSITYTNALAPELRTLTDPNRVHRVPDYTGATKEERIRRIQQIIRIAYDNGYNAIFAGYGFMSEDAEMVESMEKAGLNFIGPCSFTQKSAGMKDQAKRTALETGVSVTPGVNNATSLALFAKYGVDGLEKCAKDNNLDVDFAACKDAEEKALALLAASYAAGIDIITAADIGLALQVEAKRMLAEKPNNRFRLKAIAGGGGKGQRILQSANSYEGATIEEKVEKAAAKVPSLVQECLIELKTNGVGDNKNVLIEMNIDTTRHQEIQVVGNGEWCMTMGGRDCSLQMHEQKLLEVSVTEEELEAAIAVAEAAGSKDEAEQLKKDLVILQRMEHEGAVFGEAVKLDSVGTFECIVDGESHYFMEMNTRIQVEHRVTELCYKLKFTNPDDSGDYFIAESLVEVMVLLARHGKRLPKPTRILREKTSVEARMNATNQALQPHAGGVIENWSNAIPGEIRDDQGISTHNPDTDVFMKYHLAGAYDSNIALLLTTGETRLASYQRLAEILRRTELRGKDLATNLEFHYGLVHWFIGNGINARPSTRFIVPYLTAVGLLKEQANQIDLDVAYAEIRQRYVSQAGHNAAAWAEALDAKKLLMTRPLERLFAEPHYMAGWLSMNKNSLQIENGKIKWAVNPIELLDKLYHYLNMDFETGKPARYMIWDHDHEILSSAVSFYKALNEKVDAADFPALEALLASDKAPKGFSAEQWAAVRSAHAGYFAGTEVLSVLAYIADKTGFCELSVNADLSINIPDRLTDEALQKRMAKVLVPPPAAKSDEVLAASGGMFYPREAPGMDVFVNAGDHFEAGDTLYIVEVMKMFNKVVAPFSGTIDKVLVEGDGVIIKKGQPLFKIIPDEKIVVETPEEIAEARRAKTIEFLATLK
;
A
#
# COMPACT_ATOMS: atom_id res chain seq x y z
N MET A 1 29.23 -15.78 -18.06
CA MET A 1 28.04 -16.14 -17.27
C MET A 1 27.07 -14.98 -17.41
N GLN A 2 25.79 -15.25 -17.64
CA GLN A 2 24.76 -14.22 -17.53
C GLN A 2 24.75 -13.76 -16.06
N ALA A 3 24.74 -12.44 -15.82
CA ALA A 3 24.71 -11.92 -14.45
C ALA A 3 23.51 -12.53 -13.69
N SER A 4 23.71 -12.93 -12.44
CA SER A 4 22.66 -13.63 -11.68
C SER A 4 21.39 -12.79 -11.48
N ASN A 5 21.48 -11.46 -11.63
CA ASN A 5 20.36 -10.51 -11.58
C ASN A 5 19.89 -9.97 -12.96
N ASN A 6 20.07 -10.73 -14.04
CA ASN A 6 19.75 -10.27 -15.40
C ASN A 6 18.26 -9.94 -15.62
N TYR A 7 17.33 -10.65 -14.97
CA TYR A 7 15.90 -10.40 -15.13
C TYR A 7 15.46 -9.07 -14.52
N TYR A 8 16.20 -8.55 -13.54
CA TYR A 8 16.01 -7.20 -13.01
C TYR A 8 16.58 -6.16 -13.98
N LEU A 9 17.85 -6.31 -14.39
CA LEU A 9 18.57 -5.29 -15.18
C LEU A 9 18.07 -5.14 -16.63
N ASN A 10 17.43 -6.16 -17.19
CA ASN A 10 17.09 -6.22 -18.62
C ASN A 10 15.64 -6.70 -18.84
N ASN A 11 14.72 -6.40 -17.93
CA ASN A 11 13.31 -6.72 -18.14
C ASN A 11 12.77 -5.97 -19.37
N PRO A 12 12.30 -6.68 -20.43
CA PRO A 12 11.89 -6.05 -21.69
C PRO A 12 10.59 -5.23 -21.57
N MET A 13 9.84 -5.36 -20.47
CA MET A 13 8.66 -4.52 -20.22
C MET A 13 9.03 -3.14 -19.67
N VAL A 14 10.23 -2.99 -19.10
CA VAL A 14 10.71 -1.75 -18.46
C VAL A 14 11.82 -1.11 -19.29
N HIS A 15 12.79 -1.89 -19.77
CA HIS A 15 14.00 -1.40 -20.42
C HIS A 15 13.94 -1.50 -21.95
N LYS A 16 14.34 -0.43 -22.64
CA LYS A 16 14.46 -0.40 -24.12
C LYS A 16 15.43 0.69 -24.61
N ASP A 17 15.85 0.63 -25.88
CA ASP A 17 16.51 1.79 -26.52
C ASP A 17 15.47 2.88 -26.83
N ARG A 18 15.60 4.05 -26.19
CA ARG A 18 14.70 5.21 -26.34
C ARG A 18 15.35 6.36 -27.13
N GLN A 19 16.47 6.13 -27.81
CA GLN A 19 17.21 7.18 -28.50
C GLN A 19 16.55 7.59 -29.81
N LEU A 20 15.61 8.54 -29.75
CA LEU A 20 14.95 9.11 -30.94
C LEU A 20 15.93 9.72 -31.94
N ALA A 21 17.11 10.16 -31.50
CA ALA A 21 18.19 10.66 -32.35
C ALA A 21 18.68 9.64 -33.39
N LYS A 22 18.51 8.33 -33.12
CA LYS A 22 18.86 7.23 -34.04
C LYS A 22 17.75 6.89 -35.05
N SER A 23 16.59 7.54 -34.97
CA SER A 23 15.48 7.26 -35.90
C SER A 23 15.86 7.53 -37.35
N ASN A 24 15.27 6.78 -38.28
CA ASN A 24 15.45 6.96 -39.72
C ASN A 24 14.73 8.20 -40.27
N THR A 25 13.71 8.72 -39.56
CA THR A 25 12.92 9.87 -40.01
C THR A 25 13.41 11.18 -39.37
N ALA A 26 13.38 12.27 -40.13
CA ALA A 26 13.83 13.57 -39.64
C ALA A 26 12.90 14.14 -38.56
N TRP A 27 11.59 13.87 -38.67
CA TRP A 27 10.60 14.32 -37.72
C TRP A 27 10.82 13.70 -36.33
N THR A 28 10.95 12.37 -36.23
CA THR A 28 11.24 11.71 -34.94
C THR A 28 12.57 12.17 -34.36
N ARG A 29 13.64 12.28 -35.17
CA ARG A 29 14.94 12.79 -34.71
C ARG A 29 14.84 14.21 -34.11
N SER A 30 13.89 15.02 -34.58
CA SER A 30 13.68 16.38 -34.08
C SER A 30 13.11 16.46 -32.65
N PHE A 31 12.67 15.33 -32.10
CA PHE A 31 12.21 15.17 -30.71
C PHE A 31 13.26 14.53 -29.80
N ALA A 32 14.49 14.32 -30.28
CA ALA A 32 15.58 13.89 -29.42
C ALA A 32 15.79 14.88 -28.25
N CYS A 33 16.14 14.34 -27.08
CA CYS A 33 16.36 15.10 -25.84
C CYS A 33 17.78 14.91 -25.28
N ASN A 34 18.71 14.38 -26.07
CA ASN A 34 20.08 14.08 -25.66
C ASN A 34 20.93 15.34 -25.32
N ASP A 35 20.39 16.54 -25.55
CA ASP A 35 20.96 17.82 -25.14
C ASP A 35 20.57 18.25 -23.71
N LEU A 36 19.59 17.58 -23.09
CA LEU A 36 19.21 17.81 -21.71
C LEU A 36 20.31 17.38 -20.74
N LYS A 37 20.36 18.09 -19.62
CA LYS A 37 21.28 17.87 -18.51
C LYS A 37 20.52 17.97 -17.19
N PRO A 38 19.73 16.95 -16.81
CA PRO A 38 18.86 17.02 -15.64
C PRO A 38 19.64 16.95 -14.32
N LEU A 39 19.18 17.69 -13.31
CA LEU A 39 19.48 17.46 -11.91
C LEU A 39 18.28 16.76 -11.25
N ILE A 40 18.49 15.55 -10.73
CA ILE A 40 17.46 14.77 -10.05
C ILE A 40 17.43 15.13 -8.57
N ILE A 41 16.28 15.57 -8.07
CA ILE A 41 16.09 16.10 -6.71
C ILE A 41 15.17 15.26 -5.82
N CYS A 42 14.79 14.06 -6.27
CA CYS A 42 14.06 13.02 -5.50
C CYS A 42 14.97 11.87 -5.10
N ARG A 43 14.48 10.85 -4.37
CA ARG A 43 15.18 9.60 -3.99
C ARG A 43 14.30 8.36 -4.22
N GLY A 44 14.84 7.17 -3.95
CA GLY A 44 14.08 5.92 -3.99
C GLY A 44 13.94 5.36 -5.41
N PRO A 45 12.98 4.44 -5.63
CA PRO A 45 12.79 3.77 -6.92
C PRO A 45 12.69 4.73 -8.12
N ILE A 46 11.93 5.83 -7.98
CA ILE A 46 11.76 6.84 -9.05
C ILE A 46 13.06 7.54 -9.48
N ARG A 47 14.03 7.72 -8.56
CA ARG A 47 15.34 8.26 -8.93
C ARG A 47 16.08 7.26 -9.82
N LYS A 48 16.10 5.98 -9.42
CA LYS A 48 16.77 4.92 -10.17
C LYS A 48 16.13 4.73 -11.55
N GLU A 49 14.79 4.72 -11.61
CA GLU A 49 14.05 4.72 -12.87
C GLU A 49 14.45 5.90 -13.77
N ALA A 50 14.47 7.12 -13.23
CA ALA A 50 14.81 8.29 -14.04
C ALA A 50 16.24 8.20 -14.61
N MET A 51 17.19 7.69 -13.82
CA MET A 51 18.55 7.42 -14.31
C MET A 51 18.54 6.44 -15.50
N ASP A 52 17.83 5.32 -15.37
CA ASP A 52 17.73 4.31 -16.44
C ASP A 52 17.06 4.89 -17.69
N VAL A 53 15.94 5.58 -17.55
CA VAL A 53 15.22 6.19 -18.67
C VAL A 53 16.07 7.27 -19.34
N PHE A 54 16.81 8.08 -18.57
CA PHE A 54 17.72 9.09 -19.13
C PHE A 54 18.84 8.44 -19.96
N ASP A 55 19.49 7.40 -19.44
CA ASP A 55 20.52 6.66 -20.18
C ASP A 55 19.94 6.01 -21.46
N GLU A 56 18.75 5.42 -21.37
CA GLU A 56 18.02 4.84 -22.50
C GLU A 56 17.62 5.89 -23.56
N MET A 57 17.34 7.12 -23.15
CA MET A 57 17.07 8.26 -24.06
C MET A 57 18.36 8.90 -24.62
N GLY A 58 19.53 8.50 -24.14
CA GLY A 58 20.83 9.07 -24.53
C GLY A 58 21.18 10.37 -23.80
N ILE A 59 20.51 10.66 -22.68
CA ILE A 59 20.78 11.79 -21.78
C ILE A 59 21.90 11.36 -20.81
N ASN A 60 23.14 11.40 -21.27
CA ASN A 60 24.29 10.84 -20.52
C ASN A 60 24.87 11.77 -19.44
N HIS A 61 24.33 12.99 -19.29
CA HIS A 61 24.84 13.98 -18.36
C HIS A 61 23.75 14.48 -17.41
N TYR A 62 23.43 13.66 -16.41
CA TYR A 62 22.58 14.05 -15.29
C TYR A 62 23.37 14.05 -13.97
N GLY A 63 22.87 14.81 -13.00
CA GLY A 63 23.35 14.80 -11.62
C GLY A 63 22.25 14.45 -10.63
N ILE A 64 22.63 14.16 -9.40
CA ILE A 64 21.69 13.85 -8.32
C ILE A 64 21.97 14.73 -7.10
N LEU A 65 20.91 15.10 -6.38
CA LEU A 65 21.04 15.55 -5.00
C LEU A 65 21.11 14.33 -4.07
N LEU A 66 22.01 14.38 -3.10
CA LEU A 66 22.13 13.35 -2.07
C LEU A 66 22.00 13.99 -0.69
N SER A 67 20.95 13.61 0.03
CA SER A 67 20.77 14.03 1.42
C SER A 67 21.87 13.47 2.33
N GLU A 68 22.31 14.24 3.32
CA GLU A 68 23.19 13.74 4.38
C GLU A 68 22.55 12.59 5.18
N LYS A 69 21.21 12.57 5.27
CA LYS A 69 20.46 11.46 5.88
C LYS A 69 20.59 10.14 5.10
N ASP A 70 20.80 10.20 3.78
CA ASP A 70 20.99 9.04 2.89
C ASP A 70 22.47 8.60 2.78
N SER A 71 23.42 9.29 3.43
CA SER A 71 24.85 9.09 3.15
C SER A 71 25.82 9.14 4.33
N ILE A 72 25.47 9.85 5.42
CA ILE A 72 26.38 10.07 6.56
C ILE A 72 25.75 9.59 7.87
N THR A 73 24.44 9.72 8.06
CA THR A 73 23.75 9.38 9.32
C THR A 73 23.76 7.89 9.67
N TYR A 74 23.69 7.02 8.67
CA TYR A 74 23.63 5.57 8.87
C TYR A 74 24.82 4.91 8.18
N THR A 75 25.79 4.43 8.96
CA THR A 75 26.89 3.58 8.45
C THR A 75 26.32 2.42 7.64
N ASN A 76 26.69 2.29 6.36
CA ASN A 76 26.21 1.28 5.40
C ASN A 76 24.76 1.45 4.87
N ALA A 77 24.14 2.62 5.00
CA ALA A 77 22.90 2.96 4.29
C ALA A 77 23.14 3.91 3.10
N LEU A 78 24.27 3.73 2.39
CA LEU A 78 24.53 4.48 1.16
C LEU A 78 23.45 4.16 0.13
N ALA A 79 22.85 5.21 -0.44
CA ALA A 79 21.94 5.14 -1.57
C ALA A 79 22.47 4.16 -2.65
N PRO A 80 21.82 3.00 -2.87
CA PRO A 80 22.39 1.92 -3.68
C PRO A 80 22.66 2.30 -5.14
N GLU A 81 21.86 3.19 -5.70
CA GLU A 81 22.00 3.72 -7.05
C GLU A 81 23.34 4.44 -7.29
N LEU A 82 24.02 4.91 -6.23
CA LEU A 82 25.37 5.48 -6.32
C LEU A 82 26.40 4.50 -6.90
N ARG A 83 26.12 3.19 -6.83
CA ARG A 83 26.97 2.15 -7.43
C ARG A 83 27.03 2.26 -8.95
N THR A 84 26.00 2.85 -9.58
CA THR A 84 25.90 3.01 -11.04
C THR A 84 26.42 4.37 -11.52
N LEU A 85 26.46 5.38 -10.65
CA LEU A 85 26.94 6.72 -10.98
C LEU A 85 28.47 6.80 -10.81
N THR A 86 29.20 6.61 -11.91
CA THR A 86 30.68 6.49 -11.90
C THR A 86 31.43 7.81 -11.75
N ASP A 87 30.78 8.95 -11.97
CA ASP A 87 31.39 10.28 -11.83
C ASP A 87 30.92 10.96 -10.53
N PRO A 88 31.78 11.02 -9.49
CA PRO A 88 31.39 11.55 -8.20
C PRO A 88 31.10 13.06 -8.22
N ASN A 89 31.56 13.80 -9.24
CA ASN A 89 31.25 15.23 -9.38
C ASN A 89 29.78 15.49 -9.74
N ARG A 90 29.02 14.44 -10.07
CA ARG A 90 27.59 14.49 -10.35
C ARG A 90 26.72 14.24 -9.11
N VAL A 91 27.33 14.03 -7.94
CA VAL A 91 26.65 13.82 -6.66
C VAL A 91 26.76 15.06 -5.79
N HIS A 92 25.65 15.75 -5.59
CA HIS A 92 25.60 17.03 -4.87
C HIS A 92 24.99 16.84 -3.49
N ARG A 93 25.82 16.97 -2.45
CA ARG A 93 25.38 16.75 -1.07
C ARG A 93 24.62 17.96 -0.54
N VAL A 94 23.51 17.68 0.14
CA VAL A 94 22.65 18.68 0.76
C VAL A 94 22.18 18.16 2.12
N PRO A 95 21.93 19.01 3.14
CA PRO A 95 21.49 18.51 4.46
C PRO A 95 20.23 17.62 4.45
N ASP A 96 19.30 17.86 3.51
CA ASP A 96 18.00 17.19 3.34
C ASP A 96 17.38 17.64 1.99
N TYR A 97 16.19 17.17 1.62
CA TYR A 97 15.59 17.53 0.31
C TYR A 97 14.69 18.77 0.31
N THR A 98 14.25 19.29 1.47
CA THR A 98 13.13 20.26 1.55
C THR A 98 13.41 21.52 2.37
N GLY A 99 14.19 21.45 3.43
CA GLY A 99 14.22 22.41 4.55
C GLY A 99 13.07 22.17 5.54
N ALA A 100 13.32 22.35 6.85
CA ALA A 100 12.33 22.16 7.90
C ALA A 100 11.43 23.40 8.10
N THR A 101 11.97 24.61 7.87
CA THR A 101 11.22 25.87 7.93
C THR A 101 11.04 26.50 6.54
N LYS A 102 10.19 27.53 6.43
CA LYS A 102 10.03 28.30 5.19
C LYS A 102 11.36 28.93 4.75
N GLU A 103 12.12 29.49 5.67
CA GLU A 103 13.43 30.09 5.40
C GLU A 103 14.46 29.04 4.95
N GLU A 104 14.46 27.86 5.58
CA GLU A 104 15.31 26.75 5.14
C GLU A 104 14.92 26.23 3.76
N ARG A 105 13.63 26.17 3.45
CA ARG A 105 13.12 25.79 2.14
C ARG A 105 13.53 26.76 1.05
N ILE A 106 13.36 28.06 1.29
CA ILE A 106 13.83 29.09 0.35
C ILE A 106 15.34 28.98 0.14
N ARG A 107 16.12 28.79 1.22
CA ARG A 107 17.57 28.54 1.12
C ARG A 107 17.88 27.27 0.32
N ARG A 108 17.09 26.20 0.49
CA ARG A 108 17.22 24.95 -0.26
C ARG A 108 16.99 25.18 -1.75
N ILE A 109 15.92 25.86 -2.11
CA ILE A 109 15.58 26.22 -3.50
C ILE A 109 16.75 26.96 -4.15
N GLN A 110 17.28 27.99 -3.48
CA GLN A 110 18.42 28.76 -3.99
C GLN A 110 19.70 27.92 -4.09
N GLN A 111 19.93 27.00 -3.14
CA GLN A 111 21.05 26.07 -3.20
C GLN A 111 20.94 25.13 -4.41
N ILE A 112 19.74 24.59 -4.69
CA ILE A 112 19.48 23.72 -5.85
C ILE A 112 19.71 24.47 -7.16
N ILE A 113 19.19 25.69 -7.29
CA ILE A 113 19.42 26.55 -8.47
C ILE A 113 20.92 26.78 -8.67
N ARG A 114 21.64 27.11 -7.60
CA ARG A 114 23.09 27.33 -7.66
C ARG A 114 23.83 26.07 -8.11
N ILE A 115 23.50 24.90 -7.55
CA ILE A 115 24.07 23.61 -7.97
C ILE A 115 23.82 23.37 -9.46
N ALA A 116 22.60 23.68 -9.94
CA ALA A 116 22.25 23.55 -11.35
C ALA A 116 23.19 24.38 -12.24
N TYR A 117 23.35 25.66 -11.93
CA TYR A 117 24.22 26.57 -12.68
C TYR A 117 25.71 26.21 -12.59
N ASP A 118 26.23 25.99 -11.38
CA ASP A 118 27.65 25.73 -11.14
C ASP A 118 28.14 24.46 -11.87
N ASN A 119 27.23 23.54 -12.19
CA ASN A 119 27.53 22.26 -12.85
C ASN A 119 26.93 22.13 -14.26
N GLY A 120 26.26 23.18 -14.77
CA GLY A 120 25.72 23.20 -16.14
C GLY A 120 24.50 22.29 -16.37
N TYR A 121 23.72 22.00 -15.33
CA TYR A 121 22.42 21.35 -15.46
C TYR A 121 21.39 22.35 -16.02
N ASN A 122 20.54 21.91 -16.94
CA ASN A 122 19.54 22.75 -17.63
C ASN A 122 18.09 22.29 -17.42
N ALA A 123 17.89 21.25 -16.62
CA ALA A 123 16.58 20.73 -16.28
C ALA A 123 16.58 20.17 -14.84
N ILE A 124 15.40 20.12 -14.22
CA ILE A 124 15.18 19.55 -12.89
C ILE A 124 14.15 18.43 -12.98
N PHE A 125 14.44 17.28 -12.39
CA PHE A 125 13.47 16.19 -12.22
C PHE A 125 13.21 15.95 -10.73
N ALA A 126 11.95 16.10 -10.32
CA ALA A 126 11.55 16.01 -8.91
C ALA A 126 10.78 14.74 -8.54
N GLY A 127 10.46 13.86 -9.51
CA GLY A 127 9.71 12.63 -9.28
C GLY A 127 8.45 12.86 -8.44
N TYR A 128 8.32 12.10 -7.34
CA TYR A 128 7.28 12.27 -6.33
C TYR A 128 7.84 12.53 -4.92
N GLY A 129 7.01 13.12 -4.06
CA GLY A 129 7.37 13.46 -2.69
C GLY A 129 8.27 14.71 -2.59
N PHE A 130 8.70 15.03 -1.38
CA PHE A 130 9.53 16.21 -1.09
C PHE A 130 8.89 17.51 -1.61
N MET A 131 9.52 18.15 -2.61
CA MET A 131 9.10 19.42 -3.19
C MET A 131 8.48 19.24 -4.59
N SER A 132 8.11 18.02 -5.00
CA SER A 132 7.57 17.75 -6.36
C SER A 132 6.30 18.53 -6.70
N GLU A 133 5.49 18.89 -5.69
CA GLU A 133 4.25 19.68 -5.82
C GLU A 133 4.40 21.07 -5.17
N ASP A 134 5.63 21.54 -4.98
CA ASP A 134 5.92 22.86 -4.41
C ASP A 134 5.97 23.92 -5.53
N ALA A 135 4.85 24.62 -5.72
CA ALA A 135 4.72 25.60 -6.79
C ALA A 135 5.70 26.78 -6.67
N GLU A 136 6.14 27.16 -5.46
CA GLU A 136 7.14 28.21 -5.25
C GLU A 136 8.53 27.76 -5.72
N MET A 137 8.87 26.48 -5.49
CA MET A 137 10.08 25.86 -6.01
C MET A 137 10.07 25.84 -7.54
N VAL A 138 9.00 25.32 -8.15
CA VAL A 138 8.88 25.23 -9.62
C VAL A 138 8.98 26.62 -10.25
N GLU A 139 8.27 27.60 -9.72
CA GLU A 139 8.33 28.99 -10.22
C GLU A 139 9.74 29.57 -10.11
N SER A 140 10.47 29.24 -9.04
CA SER A 140 11.86 29.69 -8.87
C SER A 140 12.80 29.05 -9.89
N MET A 141 12.60 27.77 -10.23
CA MET A 141 13.37 27.08 -11.28
C MET A 141 13.07 27.65 -12.67
N GLU A 142 11.80 27.91 -12.97
CA GLU A 142 11.36 28.52 -14.23
C GLU A 142 11.94 29.93 -14.41
N LYS A 143 11.88 30.78 -13.36
CA LYS A 143 12.51 32.11 -13.37
C LYS A 143 14.03 32.05 -13.52
N ALA A 144 14.65 30.97 -13.03
CA ALA A 144 16.05 30.67 -13.23
C ALA A 144 16.34 30.04 -14.62
N GLY A 145 15.37 29.94 -15.53
CA GLY A 145 15.58 29.41 -16.89
C GLY A 145 15.88 27.91 -16.95
N LEU A 146 15.58 27.16 -15.89
CA LEU A 146 15.69 25.70 -15.86
C LEU A 146 14.40 25.08 -16.37
N ASN A 147 14.50 24.02 -17.19
CA ASN A 147 13.33 23.25 -17.57
C ASN A 147 12.87 22.40 -16.39
N PHE A 148 11.59 22.47 -16.01
CA PHE A 148 11.04 21.57 -15.01
C PHE A 148 10.45 20.34 -15.69
N ILE A 149 10.93 19.15 -15.34
CA ILE A 149 10.41 17.87 -15.86
C ILE A 149 9.24 17.46 -14.96
N GLY A 150 8.09 18.12 -15.18
CA GLY A 150 6.85 18.00 -14.41
C GLY A 150 5.90 19.16 -14.77
N PRO A 151 4.70 19.24 -14.17
CA PRO A 151 3.78 20.36 -14.41
C PRO A 151 4.36 21.71 -13.99
N CYS A 152 4.11 22.76 -14.78
CA CYS A 152 4.58 24.11 -14.48
C CYS A 152 3.94 24.72 -13.23
N SER A 153 4.53 25.82 -12.73
CA SER A 153 4.07 26.49 -11.50
C SER A 153 2.62 26.99 -11.60
N PHE A 154 2.17 27.39 -12.79
CA PHE A 154 0.77 27.77 -13.03
C PHE A 154 -0.19 26.59 -12.81
N THR A 155 0.13 25.44 -13.40
CA THR A 155 -0.68 24.21 -13.26
C THR A 155 -0.70 23.76 -11.81
N GLN A 156 0.46 23.74 -11.13
CA GLN A 156 0.55 23.37 -9.71
C GLN A 156 -0.31 24.27 -8.82
N LYS A 157 -0.33 25.59 -9.07
CA LYS A 157 -1.22 26.51 -8.32
C LYS A 157 -2.68 26.27 -8.63
N SER A 158 -3.00 26.04 -9.90
CA SER A 158 -4.38 25.93 -10.38
C SER A 158 -5.06 24.63 -9.93
N ALA A 159 -4.32 23.53 -9.89
CA ALA A 159 -4.82 22.21 -9.50
C ALA A 159 -4.47 21.81 -8.06
N GLY A 160 -3.43 22.37 -7.45
CA GLY A 160 -2.95 21.99 -6.12
C GLY A 160 -3.70 22.64 -4.94
N MET A 161 -4.29 23.83 -5.14
CA MET A 161 -5.12 24.46 -4.10
C MET A 161 -6.54 23.86 -4.12
N LYS A 162 -6.93 23.15 -3.05
CA LYS A 162 -8.17 22.37 -2.98
C LYS A 162 -9.44 23.15 -3.34
N ASP A 163 -9.52 24.40 -2.93
CA ASP A 163 -10.66 25.28 -3.24
C ASP A 163 -10.66 25.72 -4.71
N GLN A 164 -9.50 26.06 -5.29
CA GLN A 164 -9.38 26.42 -6.70
C GLN A 164 -9.61 25.21 -7.61
N ALA A 165 -9.07 24.05 -7.25
CA ALA A 165 -9.28 22.80 -7.95
C ALA A 165 -10.78 22.42 -7.96
N LYS A 166 -11.46 22.47 -6.81
CA LYS A 166 -12.90 22.20 -6.76
C LYS A 166 -13.74 23.21 -7.54
N ARG A 167 -13.38 24.49 -7.54
CA ARG A 167 -14.07 25.51 -8.36
C ARG A 167 -13.90 25.20 -9.85
N THR A 168 -12.68 24.93 -10.28
CA THR A 168 -12.38 24.52 -11.66
C THR A 168 -13.18 23.26 -12.03
N ALA A 169 -13.27 22.28 -11.13
CA ALA A 169 -14.06 21.08 -11.34
C ALA A 169 -15.55 21.41 -11.55
N LEU A 170 -16.14 22.25 -10.70
CA LEU A 170 -17.53 22.68 -10.84
C LEU A 170 -17.78 23.46 -12.14
N GLU A 171 -16.88 24.38 -12.50
CA GLU A 171 -16.97 25.19 -13.73
C GLU A 171 -16.88 24.34 -15.01
N THR A 172 -16.20 23.20 -14.93
CA THR A 172 -15.97 22.27 -16.05
C THR A 172 -16.94 21.09 -16.07
N GLY A 173 -17.90 21.04 -15.14
CA GLY A 173 -18.88 19.96 -15.05
C GLY A 173 -18.33 18.64 -14.49
N VAL A 174 -17.15 18.66 -13.89
CA VAL A 174 -16.55 17.53 -13.18
C VAL A 174 -17.30 17.31 -11.87
N SER A 175 -17.62 16.05 -11.57
CA SER A 175 -18.36 15.72 -10.36
C SER A 175 -17.49 15.93 -9.13
N VAL A 176 -17.98 16.66 -8.12
CA VAL A 176 -17.31 16.87 -6.83
C VAL A 176 -18.22 16.42 -5.69
N THR A 177 -17.63 16.12 -4.54
CA THR A 177 -18.41 15.84 -3.33
C THR A 177 -19.37 17.01 -3.03
N PRO A 178 -20.68 16.76 -2.85
CA PRO A 178 -21.63 17.80 -2.51
C PRO A 178 -21.22 18.52 -1.22
N GLY A 179 -21.14 19.84 -1.26
CA GLY A 179 -20.60 20.61 -0.14
C GLY A 179 -20.46 22.10 -0.42
N VAL A 180 -19.83 22.78 0.54
CA VAL A 180 -19.50 24.20 0.49
C VAL A 180 -17.99 24.35 0.57
N ASN A 181 -17.42 25.09 -0.40
CA ASN A 181 -15.97 25.20 -0.61
C ASN A 181 -15.44 26.63 -0.36
N ASN A 182 -16.32 27.61 -0.17
CA ASN A 182 -16.03 29.03 -0.07
C ASN A 182 -16.39 29.63 1.31
N ALA A 183 -16.13 28.89 2.40
CA ALA A 183 -16.50 29.31 3.75
C ALA A 183 -15.95 30.70 4.15
N THR A 184 -14.74 31.03 3.71
CA THR A 184 -14.12 32.34 3.94
C THR A 184 -14.84 33.47 3.21
N SER A 185 -15.25 33.26 1.96
CA SER A 185 -16.07 34.21 1.21
C SER A 185 -17.45 34.39 1.87
N LEU A 186 -18.10 33.30 2.29
CA LEU A 186 -19.36 33.36 3.04
C LEU A 186 -19.22 34.14 4.35
N ALA A 187 -18.11 33.94 5.08
CA ALA A 187 -17.82 34.69 6.29
C ALA A 187 -17.61 36.19 6.02
N LEU A 188 -16.92 36.54 4.92
CA LEU A 188 -16.79 37.93 4.47
C LEU A 188 -18.15 38.56 4.16
N PHE A 189 -19.00 37.86 3.40
CA PHE A 189 -20.32 38.36 3.06
C PHE A 189 -21.21 38.51 4.30
N ALA A 190 -21.15 37.58 5.25
CA ALA A 190 -21.89 37.68 6.50
C ALA A 190 -21.44 38.87 7.36
N LYS A 191 -20.14 39.19 7.36
CA LYS A 191 -19.56 40.24 8.20
C LYS A 191 -19.65 41.64 7.59
N TYR A 192 -19.41 41.76 6.28
CA TYR A 192 -19.29 43.05 5.60
C TYR A 192 -20.39 43.30 4.57
N GLY A 193 -21.13 42.28 4.15
CA GLY A 193 -22.03 42.33 3.00
C GLY A 193 -21.27 42.30 1.67
N VAL A 194 -21.97 41.91 0.60
CA VAL A 194 -21.40 41.83 -0.76
C VAL A 194 -20.90 43.20 -1.24
N ASP A 195 -21.64 44.26 -0.97
CA ASP A 195 -21.28 45.63 -1.36
C ASP A 195 -20.23 46.27 -0.43
N GLY A 196 -19.88 45.60 0.67
CA GLY A 196 -18.96 46.12 1.69
C GLY A 196 -17.49 45.78 1.47
N LEU A 197 -17.15 44.95 0.48
CA LEU A 197 -15.79 44.46 0.25
C LEU A 197 -14.79 45.58 -0.08
N GLU A 198 -15.16 46.50 -0.96
CA GLU A 198 -14.28 47.63 -1.33
C GLU A 198 -14.03 48.57 -0.14
N LYS A 199 -15.02 48.72 0.74
CA LYS A 199 -14.86 49.49 1.97
C LYS A 199 -13.92 48.76 2.93
N CYS A 200 -14.07 47.44 3.09
CA CYS A 200 -13.17 46.62 3.90
C CYS A 200 -11.71 46.74 3.42
N ALA A 201 -11.47 46.70 2.11
CA ALA A 201 -10.14 46.91 1.54
C ALA A 201 -9.55 48.28 1.93
N LYS A 202 -10.34 49.35 1.77
CA LYS A 202 -9.93 50.73 2.13
C LYS A 202 -9.66 50.88 3.62
N ASP A 203 -10.54 50.38 4.47
CA ASP A 203 -10.44 50.48 5.93
C ASP A 203 -9.20 49.73 6.47
N ASN A 204 -8.73 48.70 5.76
CA ASN A 204 -7.55 47.90 6.12
C ASN A 204 -6.31 48.20 5.27
N ASN A 205 -6.34 49.23 4.42
CA ASN A 205 -5.24 49.63 3.54
C ASN A 205 -4.71 48.48 2.65
N LEU A 206 -5.62 47.70 2.07
CA LEU A 206 -5.34 46.59 1.16
C LEU A 206 -5.47 47.05 -0.30
N ASP A 207 -4.47 46.73 -1.11
CA ASP A 207 -4.50 46.97 -2.56
C ASP A 207 -5.13 45.77 -3.27
N VAL A 208 -6.32 45.97 -3.85
CA VAL A 208 -7.11 44.93 -4.50
C VAL A 208 -7.69 45.48 -5.79
N ASP A 209 -7.38 44.83 -6.91
CA ASP A 209 -7.98 45.15 -8.21
C ASP A 209 -9.36 44.50 -8.36
N PHE A 210 -10.37 45.10 -7.74
CA PHE A 210 -11.76 44.63 -7.86
C PHE A 210 -12.32 44.75 -9.29
N ALA A 211 -11.70 45.53 -10.18
CA ALA A 211 -12.15 45.68 -11.56
C ALA A 211 -11.78 44.46 -12.42
N ALA A 212 -10.74 43.72 -12.04
CA ALA A 212 -10.34 42.46 -12.68
C ALA A 212 -11.23 41.25 -12.27
N CYS A 213 -12.07 41.41 -11.24
CA CYS A 213 -12.92 40.35 -10.70
C CYS A 213 -14.27 40.28 -11.42
N LYS A 214 -14.69 39.08 -11.83
CA LYS A 214 -15.92 38.86 -12.62
C LYS A 214 -17.20 38.89 -11.77
N ASP A 215 -17.12 38.47 -10.52
CA ASP A 215 -18.27 38.34 -9.62
C ASP A 215 -17.91 38.66 -8.16
N ALA A 216 -18.91 38.59 -7.27
CA ALA A 216 -18.73 38.87 -5.84
C ALA A 216 -17.77 37.90 -5.15
N GLU A 217 -17.71 36.65 -5.62
CA GLU A 217 -16.86 35.60 -5.06
C GLU A 217 -15.40 35.85 -5.42
N GLU A 218 -15.09 36.13 -6.69
CA GLU A 218 -13.75 36.55 -7.12
C GLU A 218 -13.28 37.80 -6.38
N LYS A 219 -14.18 38.78 -6.15
CA LYS A 219 -13.88 39.97 -5.33
C LYS A 219 -13.53 39.61 -3.88
N ALA A 220 -14.28 38.70 -3.26
CA ALA A 220 -14.01 38.25 -1.90
C ALA A 220 -12.66 37.54 -1.80
N LEU A 221 -12.36 36.65 -2.75
CA LEU A 221 -11.09 35.92 -2.80
C LEU A 221 -9.89 36.83 -3.05
N ALA A 222 -10.01 37.81 -3.96
CA ALA A 222 -8.95 38.79 -4.20
C ALA A 222 -8.65 39.62 -2.94
N LEU A 223 -9.70 40.00 -2.20
CA LEU A 223 -9.57 40.68 -0.91
C LEU A 223 -8.91 39.81 0.17
N LEU A 224 -9.31 38.52 0.26
CA LEU A 224 -8.68 37.56 1.18
C LEU A 224 -7.19 37.39 0.86
N ALA A 225 -6.85 37.17 -0.41
CA ALA A 225 -5.47 37.01 -0.86
C ALA A 225 -4.61 38.25 -0.52
N ALA A 226 -5.13 39.46 -0.74
CA ALA A 226 -4.45 40.69 -0.36
C ALA A 226 -4.27 40.80 1.17
N SER A 227 -5.28 40.40 1.95
CA SER A 227 -5.18 40.39 3.41
C SER A 227 -4.11 39.42 3.93
N TYR A 228 -4.02 38.23 3.33
CA TYR A 228 -3.01 37.23 3.66
C TYR A 228 -1.59 37.72 3.31
N ALA A 229 -1.43 38.32 2.13
CA ALA A 229 -0.16 38.91 1.72
C ALA A 229 0.29 40.07 2.63
N ALA A 230 -0.66 40.87 3.13
CA ALA A 230 -0.41 41.94 4.09
C ALA A 230 -0.20 41.45 5.54
N GLY A 231 -0.43 40.16 5.81
CA GLY A 231 -0.32 39.60 7.16
C GLY A 231 -1.38 40.12 8.12
N ILE A 232 -2.62 40.31 7.65
CA ILE A 232 -3.76 40.77 8.46
C ILE A 232 -4.96 39.83 8.34
N ASP A 233 -5.78 39.77 9.39
CA ASP A 233 -7.02 38.99 9.41
C ASP A 233 -8.23 39.92 9.33
N ILE A 234 -8.89 39.95 8.17
CA ILE A 234 -10.17 40.65 7.99
C ILE A 234 -11.37 39.79 8.46
N ILE A 235 -11.18 38.48 8.53
CA ILE A 235 -12.12 37.51 9.13
C ILE A 235 -11.36 36.56 10.06
N THR A 236 -12.04 36.06 11.07
CA THR A 236 -11.49 35.16 12.08
C THR A 236 -11.98 33.72 11.87
N ALA A 237 -11.32 32.74 12.51
CA ALA A 237 -11.83 31.36 12.52
C ALA A 237 -13.25 31.25 13.11
N ALA A 238 -13.61 32.12 14.06
CA ALA A 238 -14.97 32.19 14.59
C ALA A 238 -15.98 32.67 13.53
N ASP A 239 -15.62 33.67 12.72
CA ASP A 239 -16.47 34.14 11.61
C ASP A 239 -16.71 33.00 10.60
N ILE A 240 -15.67 32.23 10.28
CA ILE A 240 -15.72 31.07 9.38
C ILE A 240 -16.58 29.94 9.97
N GLY A 241 -16.41 29.64 11.26
CA GLY A 241 -17.20 28.65 11.98
C GLY A 241 -18.69 28.97 11.99
N LEU A 242 -19.06 30.24 12.17
CA LEU A 242 -20.46 30.69 12.11
C LEU A 242 -21.04 30.60 10.69
N ALA A 243 -20.28 31.00 9.67
CA ALA A 243 -20.71 30.85 8.28
C ALA A 243 -20.96 29.37 7.92
N LEU A 244 -20.05 28.49 8.30
CA LEU A 244 -20.21 27.05 8.07
C LEU A 244 -21.32 26.42 8.92
N GLN A 245 -21.62 26.95 10.11
CA GLN A 245 -22.75 26.49 10.92
C GLN A 245 -24.08 26.70 10.20
N VAL A 246 -24.26 27.83 9.51
CA VAL A 246 -25.46 28.12 8.71
C VAL A 246 -25.60 27.11 7.56
N GLU A 247 -24.52 26.85 6.84
CA GLU A 247 -24.53 25.88 5.74
C GLU A 247 -24.72 24.44 6.22
N ALA A 248 -24.06 24.05 7.31
CA ALA A 248 -24.26 22.74 7.91
C ALA A 248 -25.71 22.52 8.34
N LYS A 249 -26.37 23.55 8.90
CA LYS A 249 -27.79 23.49 9.24
C LYS A 249 -28.67 23.21 8.02
N ARG A 250 -28.41 23.90 6.89
CA ARG A 250 -29.10 23.64 5.61
C ARG A 250 -28.85 22.21 5.13
N MET A 251 -27.60 21.79 5.07
CA MET A 251 -27.19 20.47 4.57
C MET A 251 -27.74 19.32 5.44
N LEU A 252 -27.73 19.46 6.76
CA LEU A 252 -28.31 18.49 7.70
C LEU A 252 -29.83 18.44 7.62
N ALA A 253 -30.51 19.55 7.34
CA ALA A 253 -31.96 19.55 7.11
C ALA A 253 -32.32 18.84 5.78
N GLU A 254 -31.53 19.06 4.72
CA GLU A 254 -31.72 18.40 3.43
C GLU A 254 -31.40 16.90 3.48
N LYS A 255 -30.39 16.50 4.26
CA LYS A 255 -29.89 15.13 4.36
C LYS A 255 -29.67 14.72 5.83
N PRO A 256 -30.74 14.48 6.60
CA PRO A 256 -30.66 14.25 8.05
C PRO A 256 -29.98 12.95 8.48
N ASN A 257 -29.85 11.99 7.56
CA ASN A 257 -29.16 10.71 7.77
C ASN A 257 -27.68 10.76 7.36
N ASN A 258 -27.25 11.80 6.64
CA ASN A 258 -25.89 11.87 6.13
C ASN A 258 -24.96 12.48 7.17
N ARG A 259 -23.71 12.02 7.17
CA ARG A 259 -22.62 12.66 7.89
C ARG A 259 -21.94 13.66 6.96
N PHE A 260 -21.30 14.66 7.54
CA PHE A 260 -20.54 15.66 6.80
C PHE A 260 -19.11 15.72 7.32
N ARG A 261 -18.16 16.05 6.45
CA ARG A 261 -16.75 16.17 6.77
C ARG A 261 -16.32 17.60 6.58
N LEU A 262 -15.67 18.16 7.59
CA LEU A 262 -14.97 19.42 7.51
C LEU A 262 -13.52 19.16 7.14
N LYS A 263 -12.96 19.94 6.21
CA LYS A 263 -11.56 19.84 5.78
C LYS A 263 -10.95 21.23 5.65
N ALA A 264 -9.88 21.53 6.36
CA ALA A 264 -9.11 22.74 6.10
C ALA A 264 -8.28 22.58 4.82
N ILE A 265 -8.16 23.65 4.02
CA ILE A 265 -7.54 23.59 2.68
C ILE A 265 -6.06 23.17 2.70
N ALA A 266 -5.33 23.50 3.76
CA ALA A 266 -3.91 23.20 3.92
C ALA A 266 -3.66 21.77 4.48
N GLY A 267 -4.72 21.01 4.74
CA GLY A 267 -4.64 19.67 5.32
C GLY A 267 -4.35 18.60 4.27
N GLY A 268 -3.44 17.68 4.58
CA GLY A 268 -3.12 16.49 3.80
C GLY A 268 -2.75 15.32 4.73
N GLY A 269 -2.84 14.08 4.23
CA GLY A 269 -2.52 12.87 5.01
C GLY A 269 -3.36 12.74 6.29
N GLY A 270 -4.65 13.02 6.19
CA GLY A 270 -5.60 12.79 7.28
C GLY A 270 -5.71 13.90 8.33
N LYS A 271 -4.81 14.90 8.32
CA LYS A 271 -4.76 15.99 9.30
C LYS A 271 -5.68 17.16 8.95
N GLY A 272 -6.23 17.82 9.96
CA GLY A 272 -7.05 19.03 9.80
C GLY A 272 -8.44 18.77 9.23
N GLN A 273 -9.02 17.60 9.53
CA GLN A 273 -10.37 17.22 9.13
C GLN A 273 -11.21 16.69 10.32
N ARG A 274 -12.52 16.93 10.31
CA ARG A 274 -13.45 16.47 11.36
C ARG A 274 -14.75 15.94 10.76
N ILE A 275 -15.34 14.92 11.36
CA ILE A 275 -16.64 14.39 10.96
C ILE A 275 -17.73 15.00 11.85
N LEU A 276 -18.65 15.70 11.20
CA LEU A 276 -19.95 16.08 11.76
C LEU A 276 -20.91 14.89 11.61
N GLN A 277 -21.44 14.41 12.73
CA GLN A 277 -22.38 13.29 12.74
C GLN A 277 -23.73 13.69 12.11
N SER A 278 -24.51 12.69 11.71
CA SER A 278 -25.83 12.91 11.13
C SER A 278 -26.76 13.58 12.13
N ALA A 279 -27.73 14.36 11.65
CA ALA A 279 -28.73 14.99 12.54
C ALA A 279 -29.44 13.92 13.38
N ASN A 280 -29.75 12.76 12.80
CA ASN A 280 -30.44 11.67 13.49
C ASN A 280 -29.62 11.01 14.61
N SER A 281 -28.31 11.24 14.69
CA SER A 281 -27.45 10.79 15.79
C SER A 281 -27.60 11.64 17.06
N TYR A 282 -28.28 12.79 17.00
CA TYR A 282 -28.49 13.68 18.14
C TYR A 282 -29.87 13.48 18.75
N GLU A 283 -29.97 13.63 20.08
CA GLU A 283 -31.25 13.58 20.80
C GLU A 283 -32.10 14.82 20.48
N GLY A 284 -33.39 14.64 20.25
CA GLY A 284 -34.34 15.72 19.98
C GLY A 284 -35.71 15.16 19.59
N ALA A 285 -36.78 15.89 19.92
CA ALA A 285 -38.15 15.48 19.62
C ALA A 285 -38.51 15.70 18.14
N THR A 286 -37.91 16.71 17.51
CA THR A 286 -38.10 17.06 16.10
C THR A 286 -36.78 17.01 15.33
N ILE A 287 -36.85 16.93 13.99
CA ILE A 287 -35.64 16.94 13.18
C ILE A 287 -34.93 18.30 13.26
N GLU A 288 -35.68 19.39 13.39
CA GLU A 288 -35.17 20.74 13.52
C GLU A 288 -34.32 20.89 14.79
N GLU A 289 -34.78 20.39 15.93
CA GLU A 289 -34.00 20.39 17.18
C GLU A 289 -32.70 19.60 17.07
N LYS A 290 -32.75 18.46 16.37
CA LYS A 290 -31.58 17.62 16.13
C LYS A 290 -30.56 18.30 15.22
N VAL A 291 -31.04 18.92 14.15
CA VAL A 291 -30.22 19.70 13.21
C VAL A 291 -29.52 20.86 13.92
N GLU A 292 -30.23 21.61 14.77
CA GLU A 292 -29.63 22.71 15.55
C GLU A 292 -28.50 22.23 16.47
N LYS A 293 -28.73 21.13 17.20
CA LYS A 293 -27.71 20.54 18.09
C LYS A 293 -26.49 20.05 17.33
N ALA A 294 -26.70 19.45 16.16
CA ALA A 294 -25.62 19.00 15.29
C ALA A 294 -24.82 20.21 14.75
N ALA A 295 -25.50 21.18 14.13
CA ALA A 295 -24.86 22.36 13.55
C ALA A 295 -24.10 23.19 14.59
N ALA A 296 -24.57 23.26 15.85
CA ALA A 296 -23.87 23.96 16.94
C ALA A 296 -22.46 23.43 17.24
N LYS A 297 -22.10 22.22 16.77
CA LYS A 297 -20.73 21.67 16.89
C LYS A 297 -19.76 22.23 15.85
N VAL A 298 -20.25 22.77 14.74
CA VAL A 298 -19.43 23.17 13.59
C VAL A 298 -18.35 24.21 13.95
N PRO A 299 -18.62 25.29 14.69
CA PRO A 299 -17.59 26.27 15.03
C PRO A 299 -16.40 25.65 15.79
N SER A 300 -16.65 24.75 16.74
CA SER A 300 -15.58 24.04 17.45
C SER A 300 -14.78 23.12 16.52
N LEU A 301 -15.45 22.40 15.62
CA LEU A 301 -14.76 21.50 14.68
C LEU A 301 -13.87 22.26 13.70
N VAL A 302 -14.31 23.43 13.22
CA VAL A 302 -13.49 24.33 12.39
C VAL A 302 -12.24 24.78 13.12
N GLN A 303 -12.39 25.20 14.38
CA GLN A 303 -11.28 25.63 15.20
C GLN A 303 -10.27 24.50 15.42
N GLU A 304 -10.73 23.29 15.70
CA GLU A 304 -9.88 22.10 15.83
C GLU A 304 -9.10 21.80 14.55
N CYS A 305 -9.76 21.83 13.38
CA CYS A 305 -9.10 21.62 12.09
C CYS A 305 -7.95 22.61 11.86
N LEU A 306 -8.19 23.91 12.11
CA LEU A 306 -7.20 24.97 11.88
C LEU A 306 -6.06 24.95 12.90
N ILE A 307 -6.34 24.64 14.17
CA ILE A 307 -5.31 24.48 15.21
C ILE A 307 -4.39 23.30 14.88
N GLU A 308 -4.97 22.17 14.50
CA GLU A 308 -4.21 20.95 14.17
C GLU A 308 -3.20 21.20 13.05
N LEU A 309 -3.58 22.01 12.05
CA LEU A 309 -2.71 22.38 10.93
C LEU A 309 -1.80 23.59 11.21
N LYS A 310 -1.96 24.23 12.38
CA LYS A 310 -1.27 25.49 12.73
C LYS A 310 -1.54 26.61 11.72
N THR A 311 -2.72 26.62 11.08
CA THR A 311 -3.15 27.64 10.10
C THR A 311 -4.12 28.64 10.69
N ASN A 312 -4.06 28.84 12.00
CA ASN A 312 -4.89 29.81 12.73
C ASN A 312 -4.11 31.09 13.09
N GLY A 313 -2.90 31.27 12.56
CA GLY A 313 -2.09 32.48 12.74
C GLY A 313 -2.57 33.63 11.87
N VAL A 314 -2.11 34.85 12.16
CA VAL A 314 -2.53 36.05 11.42
C VAL A 314 -2.00 36.01 9.99
N GLY A 315 -2.87 36.25 9.01
CA GLY A 315 -2.52 36.20 7.58
C GLY A 315 -2.50 34.80 6.98
N ASP A 316 -2.70 33.75 7.79
CA ASP A 316 -2.87 32.39 7.27
C ASP A 316 -4.18 32.26 6.49
N ASN A 317 -4.16 31.46 5.43
CA ASN A 317 -5.37 31.05 4.74
C ASN A 317 -6.14 30.03 5.60
N LYS A 318 -7.28 30.49 6.15
CA LYS A 318 -8.12 29.76 7.11
C LYS A 318 -9.30 29.03 6.47
N ASN A 319 -9.32 28.88 5.14
CA ASN A 319 -10.48 28.31 4.47
C ASN A 319 -10.73 26.84 4.87
N VAL A 320 -11.98 26.53 5.16
CA VAL A 320 -12.44 25.19 5.55
C VAL A 320 -13.63 24.82 4.67
N LEU A 321 -13.58 23.63 4.08
CA LEU A 321 -14.69 23.07 3.30
C LEU A 321 -15.59 22.23 4.22
N ILE A 322 -16.89 22.17 3.93
CA ILE A 322 -17.79 21.16 4.49
C ILE A 322 -18.39 20.34 3.34
N GLU A 323 -18.23 19.03 3.36
CA GLU A 323 -18.67 18.14 2.28
C GLU A 323 -19.40 16.92 2.82
N MET A 324 -20.23 16.28 2.00
CA MET A 324 -20.84 15.00 2.34
C MET A 324 -19.75 13.97 2.65
N ASN A 325 -19.85 13.30 3.80
CA ASN A 325 -18.92 12.24 4.16
C ASN A 325 -19.36 10.94 3.46
N ILE A 326 -18.45 10.35 2.68
CA ILE A 326 -18.67 9.06 2.03
C ILE A 326 -18.10 7.97 2.95
N ASP A 327 -18.97 7.10 3.44
CA ASP A 327 -18.64 6.12 4.50
C ASP A 327 -17.91 4.89 3.95
N THR A 328 -18.22 4.51 2.72
CA THR A 328 -17.58 3.42 1.98
C THR A 328 -16.80 4.02 0.83
N THR A 329 -15.56 4.40 1.09
CA THR A 329 -14.71 5.01 0.06
C THR A 329 -14.03 3.90 -0.72
N ARG A 330 -14.26 3.84 -2.04
CA ARG A 330 -13.28 3.30 -2.97
C ARG A 330 -12.42 4.44 -3.49
N HIS A 331 -11.11 4.26 -3.47
CA HIS A 331 -10.17 5.24 -4.00
C HIS A 331 -9.78 4.79 -5.41
N GLN A 332 -10.25 5.51 -6.42
CA GLN A 332 -9.84 5.28 -7.80
C GLN A 332 -9.26 6.55 -8.39
N GLU A 333 -8.33 6.39 -9.32
CA GLU A 333 -7.61 7.51 -9.88
C GLU A 333 -7.32 7.30 -11.37
N ILE A 334 -7.25 8.37 -12.14
CA ILE A 334 -7.00 8.35 -13.58
C ILE A 334 -5.63 8.97 -13.88
N GLN A 335 -4.81 8.26 -14.65
CA GLN A 335 -3.58 8.85 -15.19
C GLN A 335 -3.94 9.87 -16.25
N VAL A 336 -3.52 11.12 -16.07
CA VAL A 336 -3.69 12.21 -17.06
C VAL A 336 -2.33 12.64 -17.62
N VAL A 337 -2.32 13.01 -18.90
CA VAL A 337 -1.14 13.50 -19.63
C VAL A 337 -1.58 14.66 -20.52
N GLY A 338 -0.87 15.79 -20.43
CA GLY A 338 -1.16 16.97 -21.25
C GLY A 338 0.08 17.76 -21.63
N ASN A 339 -0.07 18.65 -22.61
CA ASN A 339 1.00 19.54 -23.08
C ASN A 339 0.74 21.04 -22.83
N GLY A 340 -0.31 21.36 -22.07
CA GLY A 340 -0.80 22.71 -21.81
C GLY A 340 -1.93 23.17 -22.75
N GLU A 341 -2.17 22.46 -23.85
CA GLU A 341 -3.24 22.73 -24.81
C GLU A 341 -4.23 21.58 -24.94
N TRP A 342 -3.73 20.33 -25.02
CA TRP A 342 -4.52 19.12 -24.99
C TRP A 342 -4.26 18.32 -23.71
N CYS A 343 -5.25 17.55 -23.28
CA CYS A 343 -5.10 16.52 -22.26
C CYS A 343 -5.71 15.19 -22.73
N MET A 344 -5.14 14.08 -22.27
CA MET A 344 -5.68 12.74 -22.46
C MET A 344 -5.45 11.88 -21.23
N THR A 345 -6.04 10.69 -21.23
CA THR A 345 -5.98 9.75 -20.11
C THR A 345 -5.37 8.40 -20.50
N MET A 346 -4.87 7.67 -19.51
CA MET A 346 -4.29 6.33 -19.67
C MET A 346 -4.92 5.32 -18.72
N GLY A 347 -6.25 5.27 -18.67
CA GLY A 347 -6.99 4.36 -17.79
C GLY A 347 -6.92 4.75 -16.33
N GLY A 348 -7.55 3.90 -15.51
CA GLY A 348 -7.64 4.08 -14.07
C GLY A 348 -6.76 3.12 -13.26
N ARG A 349 -6.66 3.40 -11.98
CA ARG A 349 -6.08 2.54 -10.95
C ARG A 349 -7.01 2.50 -9.74
N ASP A 350 -7.25 1.31 -9.20
CA ASP A 350 -7.92 1.11 -7.92
C ASP A 350 -6.86 1.00 -6.83
N CYS A 351 -6.85 2.01 -5.95
CA CYS A 351 -5.91 2.17 -4.85
C CYS A 351 -6.62 2.02 -3.49
N SER A 352 -7.78 1.37 -3.47
CA SER A 352 -8.60 1.22 -2.27
C SER A 352 -7.96 0.35 -1.19
N LEU A 353 -7.00 -0.51 -1.54
CA LEU A 353 -6.26 -1.34 -0.59
C LEU A 353 -5.15 -0.51 0.07
N GLN A 354 -5.53 0.17 1.13
CA GLN A 354 -4.66 1.06 1.89
C GLN A 354 -4.83 0.90 3.40
N MET A 355 -3.82 1.31 4.16
CA MET A 355 -3.84 1.37 5.62
C MET A 355 -3.36 2.73 6.10
N HIS A 356 -4.13 3.41 6.95
CA HIS A 356 -3.83 4.77 7.41
C HIS A 356 -3.48 5.75 6.26
N GLU A 357 -4.24 5.67 5.16
CA GLU A 357 -4.03 6.47 3.94
C GLU A 357 -2.70 6.15 3.19
N GLN A 358 -2.02 5.07 3.54
CA GLN A 358 -0.88 4.54 2.80
C GLN A 358 -1.35 3.40 1.88
N LYS A 359 -1.27 3.61 0.56
CA LYS A 359 -1.59 2.60 -0.45
C LYS A 359 -0.63 1.40 -0.35
N LEU A 360 -1.16 0.18 -0.50
CA LEU A 360 -0.43 -1.08 -0.32
C LEU A 360 -0.42 -1.94 -1.58
N LEU A 361 -1.59 -2.08 -2.23
CA LEU A 361 -1.77 -2.86 -3.45
C LEU A 361 -2.60 -2.03 -4.42
N GLU A 362 -2.06 -1.81 -5.62
CA GLU A 362 -2.66 -0.96 -6.65
C GLU A 362 -2.95 -1.80 -7.90
N VAL A 363 -4.17 -1.69 -8.41
CA VAL A 363 -4.68 -2.55 -9.49
C VAL A 363 -5.13 -1.70 -10.66
N SER A 364 -4.71 -2.03 -11.88
CA SER A 364 -5.19 -1.33 -13.08
C SER A 364 -6.69 -1.51 -13.27
N VAL A 365 -7.36 -0.45 -13.71
CA VAL A 365 -8.75 -0.45 -14.17
C VAL A 365 -8.76 0.08 -15.60
N THR A 366 -8.95 -0.83 -16.56
CA THR A 366 -8.93 -0.53 -17.99
C THR A 366 -10.27 -0.89 -18.62
N GLU A 367 -10.65 -0.22 -19.71
CA GLU A 367 -11.88 -0.54 -20.44
C GLU A 367 -11.79 -1.98 -20.97
N GLU A 368 -10.64 -2.36 -21.53
CA GLU A 368 -10.42 -3.67 -22.13
C GLU A 368 -10.44 -4.82 -21.13
N GLU A 369 -10.03 -4.59 -19.87
CA GLU A 369 -10.16 -5.57 -18.79
C GLU A 369 -11.60 -5.72 -18.33
N LEU A 370 -12.32 -4.61 -18.12
CA LEU A 370 -13.71 -4.64 -17.69
C LEU A 370 -14.61 -5.29 -18.75
N GLU A 371 -14.42 -4.97 -20.03
CA GLU A 371 -15.12 -5.62 -21.13
C GLU A 371 -14.87 -7.14 -21.17
N ALA A 372 -13.62 -7.56 -20.97
CA ALA A 372 -13.28 -8.98 -20.91
C ALA A 372 -13.91 -9.67 -19.70
N ALA A 373 -13.91 -9.01 -18.53
CA ALA A 373 -14.53 -9.53 -17.31
C ALA A 373 -16.06 -9.63 -17.44
N ILE A 374 -16.73 -8.65 -18.05
CA ILE A 374 -18.17 -8.68 -18.36
C ILE A 374 -18.49 -9.89 -19.24
N ALA A 375 -17.74 -10.09 -20.31
CA ALA A 375 -17.97 -11.21 -21.22
C ALA A 375 -17.81 -12.57 -20.52
N VAL A 376 -16.84 -12.70 -19.61
CA VAL A 376 -16.66 -13.91 -18.78
C VAL A 376 -17.83 -14.10 -17.82
N ALA A 377 -18.26 -13.05 -17.11
CA ALA A 377 -19.38 -13.11 -16.17
C ALA A 377 -20.71 -13.47 -16.86
N GLU A 378 -20.97 -12.89 -18.03
CA GLU A 378 -22.15 -13.22 -18.85
C GLU A 378 -22.12 -14.68 -19.34
N ALA A 379 -20.96 -15.16 -19.80
CA ALA A 379 -20.79 -16.54 -20.21
C ALA A 379 -20.96 -17.55 -19.05
N ALA A 380 -20.58 -17.16 -17.83
CA ALA A 380 -20.77 -17.93 -16.61
C ALA A 380 -22.21 -17.87 -16.05
N GLY A 381 -23.07 -16.97 -16.57
CA GLY A 381 -24.42 -16.74 -16.06
C GLY A 381 -24.48 -15.91 -14.77
N SER A 382 -23.38 -15.27 -14.37
CA SER A 382 -23.26 -14.42 -13.19
C SER A 382 -23.86 -13.03 -13.44
N LYS A 383 -25.19 -12.92 -13.43
CA LYS A 383 -25.91 -11.68 -13.79
C LYS A 383 -25.53 -10.47 -12.93
N ASP A 384 -25.48 -10.64 -11.61
CA ASP A 384 -25.21 -9.52 -10.69
C ASP A 384 -23.78 -8.99 -10.86
N GLU A 385 -22.80 -9.89 -11.04
CA GLU A 385 -21.42 -9.54 -11.34
C GLU A 385 -21.32 -8.79 -12.68
N ALA A 386 -21.94 -9.30 -13.74
CA ALA A 386 -21.91 -8.67 -15.06
C ALA A 386 -22.53 -7.26 -15.04
N GLU A 387 -23.67 -7.09 -14.36
CA GLU A 387 -24.30 -5.77 -14.22
C GLU A 387 -23.45 -4.82 -13.38
N GLN A 388 -22.77 -5.29 -12.33
CA GLN A 388 -21.87 -4.46 -11.56
C GLN A 388 -20.63 -4.04 -12.37
N LEU A 389 -20.04 -4.95 -13.14
CA LEU A 389 -18.87 -4.64 -13.99
C LEU A 389 -19.23 -3.63 -15.10
N LYS A 390 -20.43 -3.72 -15.69
CA LYS A 390 -20.93 -2.71 -16.65
C LYS A 390 -21.03 -1.32 -16.03
N LYS A 391 -21.47 -1.24 -14.77
CA LYS A 391 -21.51 0.04 -14.03
C LYS A 391 -20.11 0.57 -13.78
N ASP A 392 -19.17 -0.28 -13.35
CA ASP A 392 -17.78 0.11 -13.14
C ASP A 392 -17.12 0.59 -14.46
N LEU A 393 -17.47 0.00 -15.62
CA LEU A 393 -17.02 0.48 -16.94
C LEU A 393 -17.55 1.88 -17.27
N VAL A 394 -18.84 2.13 -17.03
CA VAL A 394 -19.42 3.47 -17.25
C VAL A 394 -18.79 4.51 -16.31
N ILE A 395 -18.51 4.14 -15.06
CA ILE A 395 -17.83 5.01 -14.11
C ILE A 395 -16.41 5.33 -14.59
N LEU A 396 -15.65 4.32 -15.02
CA LEU A 396 -14.31 4.51 -15.59
C LEU A 396 -14.34 5.49 -16.76
N GLN A 397 -15.21 5.28 -17.74
CA GLN A 397 -15.33 6.14 -18.93
C GLN A 397 -15.67 7.58 -18.55
N ARG A 398 -16.55 7.79 -17.57
CA ARG A 398 -16.85 9.13 -17.06
C ARG A 398 -15.67 9.76 -16.34
N MET A 399 -14.97 9.01 -15.49
CA MET A 399 -13.78 9.49 -14.79
C MET A 399 -12.65 9.85 -15.77
N GLU A 400 -12.44 9.04 -16.82
CA GLU A 400 -11.47 9.35 -17.87
C GLU A 400 -11.85 10.62 -18.64
N HIS A 401 -13.13 10.78 -19.00
CA HIS A 401 -13.61 12.01 -19.65
C HIS A 401 -13.42 13.24 -18.76
N GLU A 402 -13.88 13.17 -17.50
CA GLU A 402 -13.78 14.27 -16.54
C GLU A 402 -12.31 14.60 -16.22
N GLY A 403 -11.43 13.61 -16.11
CA GLY A 403 -9.99 13.80 -15.92
C GLY A 403 -9.31 14.52 -17.09
N ALA A 404 -9.67 14.18 -18.34
CA ALA A 404 -9.18 14.91 -19.51
C ALA A 404 -9.67 16.36 -19.53
N VAL A 405 -10.97 16.58 -19.30
CA VAL A 405 -11.58 17.92 -19.27
C VAL A 405 -10.95 18.79 -18.17
N PHE A 406 -10.79 18.24 -16.97
CA PHE A 406 -10.15 18.94 -15.85
C PHE A 406 -8.70 19.29 -16.18
N GLY A 407 -7.94 18.34 -16.74
CA GLY A 407 -6.56 18.54 -17.14
C GLY A 407 -6.38 19.63 -18.19
N GLU A 408 -7.28 19.73 -19.18
CA GLU A 408 -7.27 20.84 -20.15
C GLU A 408 -7.58 22.19 -19.48
N ALA A 409 -8.54 22.23 -18.56
CA ALA A 409 -8.93 23.45 -17.86
C ALA A 409 -7.81 24.02 -16.99
N VAL A 410 -7.04 23.16 -16.31
CA VAL A 410 -5.87 23.56 -15.52
C VAL A 410 -4.60 23.71 -16.35
N LYS A 411 -4.67 23.48 -17.67
CA LYS A 411 -3.55 23.50 -18.62
C LYS A 411 -2.41 22.58 -18.22
N LEU A 412 -2.75 21.34 -17.86
CA LEU A 412 -1.76 20.31 -17.56
C LEU A 412 -0.74 20.18 -18.70
N ASP A 413 0.53 20.39 -18.38
CA ASP A 413 1.65 20.43 -19.33
C ASP A 413 2.72 19.34 -19.05
N SER A 414 2.32 18.32 -18.31
CA SER A 414 3.10 17.12 -18.05
C SER A 414 2.16 15.97 -17.70
N VAL A 415 2.59 15.06 -16.82
CA VAL A 415 1.74 14.02 -16.24
C VAL A 415 1.13 14.48 -14.92
N GLY A 416 -0.03 13.96 -14.57
CA GLY A 416 -0.66 14.11 -13.27
C GLY A 416 -1.62 12.96 -12.99
N THR A 417 -2.23 12.95 -11.81
CA THR A 417 -3.25 11.97 -11.47
C THR A 417 -4.52 12.68 -11.02
N PHE A 418 -5.65 12.31 -11.60
CA PHE A 418 -6.98 12.77 -11.22
C PHE A 418 -7.61 11.76 -10.25
N GLU A 419 -7.69 12.10 -8.96
CA GLU A 419 -8.18 11.18 -7.91
C GLU A 419 -9.68 11.37 -7.63
N CYS A 420 -10.38 10.26 -7.42
CA CYS A 420 -11.82 10.19 -7.17
C CYS A 420 -12.17 9.25 -6.00
N ILE A 421 -13.22 9.62 -5.27
CA ILE A 421 -13.98 8.67 -4.46
C ILE A 421 -15.04 8.04 -5.34
N VAL A 422 -15.12 6.72 -5.36
CA VAL A 422 -16.22 5.98 -5.98
C VAL A 422 -17.12 5.40 -4.88
N ASP A 423 -18.42 5.64 -5.00
CA ASP A 423 -19.47 5.16 -4.10
C ASP A 423 -20.70 4.73 -4.90
N GLY A 424 -21.02 3.43 -4.87
CA GLY A 424 -22.09 2.84 -5.66
C GLY A 424 -21.89 3.08 -7.16
N GLU A 425 -22.77 3.91 -7.74
CA GLU A 425 -22.79 4.31 -9.17
C GLU A 425 -22.25 5.73 -9.40
N SER A 426 -21.78 6.38 -8.34
CA SER A 426 -21.29 7.76 -8.38
C SER A 426 -19.79 7.80 -8.16
N HIS A 427 -19.14 8.79 -8.76
CA HIS A 427 -17.76 9.15 -8.47
C HIS A 427 -17.68 10.65 -8.16
N TYR A 428 -16.69 11.04 -7.37
CA TYR A 428 -16.50 12.40 -6.92
C TYR A 428 -15.01 12.75 -6.91
N PHE A 429 -14.62 13.78 -7.66
CA PHE A 429 -13.29 14.34 -7.68
C PHE A 429 -12.85 14.73 -6.26
N MET A 430 -11.66 14.29 -5.88
CA MET A 430 -11.00 14.62 -4.61
C MET A 430 -9.98 15.72 -4.81
N GLU A 431 -8.99 15.43 -5.64
CA GLU A 431 -7.85 16.28 -5.92
C GLU A 431 -7.15 15.80 -7.20
N MET A 432 -6.24 16.63 -7.69
CA MET A 432 -5.34 16.25 -8.77
C MET A 432 -3.90 16.38 -8.28
N ASN A 433 -3.16 15.27 -8.23
CA ASN A 433 -1.73 15.34 -7.96
C ASN A 433 -0.99 15.83 -9.20
N THR A 434 -0.20 16.89 -9.04
CA THR A 434 0.52 17.56 -10.12
C THR A 434 1.95 17.05 -10.24
N ARG A 435 2.07 15.73 -10.26
CA ARG A 435 3.32 14.98 -10.33
C ARG A 435 3.05 13.56 -10.83
N ILE A 436 4.12 12.85 -11.17
CA ILE A 436 4.06 11.39 -11.30
C ILE A 436 3.75 10.76 -9.93
N GLN A 437 3.09 9.62 -9.92
CA GLN A 437 2.75 8.86 -8.71
C GLN A 437 3.60 7.59 -8.62
N VAL A 438 3.61 6.94 -7.46
CA VAL A 438 4.44 5.75 -7.22
C VAL A 438 3.97 4.60 -8.12
N GLU A 439 2.66 4.41 -8.17
CA GLU A 439 1.91 3.38 -8.91
C GLU A 439 1.78 3.63 -10.42
N HIS A 440 2.51 4.61 -10.97
CA HIS A 440 2.41 4.96 -12.39
C HIS A 440 2.81 3.80 -13.32
N ARG A 441 3.64 2.88 -12.83
CA ARG A 441 4.05 1.67 -13.54
C ARG A 441 2.88 0.75 -13.88
N VAL A 442 1.86 0.67 -13.03
CA VAL A 442 0.60 -0.03 -13.33
C VAL A 442 0.02 0.49 -14.65
N THR A 443 -0.01 1.81 -14.83
CA THR A 443 -0.50 2.41 -16.08
C THR A 443 0.42 2.17 -17.27
N GLU A 444 1.73 2.31 -17.10
CA GLU A 444 2.70 2.07 -18.17
C GLU A 444 2.66 0.64 -18.69
N LEU A 445 2.43 -0.33 -17.81
CA LEU A 445 2.36 -1.73 -18.18
C LEU A 445 1.09 -2.07 -18.97
N CYS A 446 0.00 -1.34 -18.74
CA CYS A 446 -1.23 -1.48 -19.51
C CYS A 446 -1.20 -0.73 -20.85
N TYR A 447 -0.55 0.43 -20.93
CA TYR A 447 -0.64 1.30 -22.11
C TYR A 447 0.69 1.92 -22.53
N LYS A 448 0.79 2.20 -23.83
CA LYS A 448 1.85 3.04 -24.42
C LYS A 448 1.25 4.16 -25.25
N LEU A 449 2.04 5.20 -25.49
CA LEU A 449 1.61 6.38 -26.24
C LEU A 449 2.30 6.43 -27.60
N LYS A 450 1.51 6.52 -28.67
CA LYS A 450 2.01 6.73 -30.04
C LYS A 450 1.85 8.18 -30.45
N PHE A 451 2.96 8.86 -30.66
CA PHE A 451 3.02 10.21 -31.22
C PHE A 451 3.20 10.09 -32.73
N THR A 452 2.26 10.62 -33.51
CA THR A 452 2.24 10.50 -34.97
C THR A 452 2.49 11.86 -35.62
N ASN A 453 3.28 11.89 -36.68
CA ASN A 453 3.52 13.10 -37.45
C ASN A 453 2.20 13.60 -38.08
N PRO A 454 1.76 14.84 -37.82
CA PRO A 454 0.56 15.39 -38.42
C PRO A 454 0.58 15.42 -39.96
N ASP A 455 1.77 15.50 -40.56
CA ASP A 455 1.95 15.59 -42.01
C ASP A 455 2.17 14.22 -42.68
N ASP A 456 2.46 13.16 -41.90
CA ASP A 456 2.70 11.80 -42.40
C ASP A 456 2.30 10.74 -41.35
N SER A 457 1.15 10.10 -41.54
CA SER A 457 0.66 9.05 -40.65
C SER A 457 1.57 7.81 -40.54
N GLY A 458 2.49 7.62 -41.48
CA GLY A 458 3.50 6.55 -41.47
C GLY A 458 4.71 6.85 -40.58
N ASP A 459 4.93 8.11 -40.20
CA ASP A 459 6.03 8.56 -39.36
C ASP A 459 5.56 8.78 -37.92
N TYR A 460 6.09 8.00 -36.98
CA TYR A 460 5.67 8.02 -35.58
C TYR A 460 6.77 7.52 -34.65
N PHE A 461 6.63 7.80 -33.35
CA PHE A 461 7.40 7.13 -32.30
C PHE A 461 6.49 6.72 -31.14
N ILE A 462 6.96 5.78 -30.33
CA ILE A 462 6.20 5.19 -29.22
C ILE A 462 6.96 5.42 -27.91
N ALA A 463 6.32 6.10 -26.97
CA ALA A 463 6.77 6.21 -25.61
C ALA A 463 6.07 5.17 -24.73
N GLU A 464 6.86 4.44 -23.93
CA GLU A 464 6.36 3.37 -23.03
C GLU A 464 6.60 3.70 -21.56
N SER A 465 7.35 4.77 -21.28
CA SER A 465 7.54 5.29 -19.92
C SER A 465 6.93 6.69 -19.80
N LEU A 466 6.24 6.95 -18.70
CA LEU A 466 5.75 8.26 -18.31
C LEU A 466 6.90 9.20 -17.96
N VAL A 467 8.03 8.72 -17.42
CA VAL A 467 9.24 9.55 -17.27
C VAL A 467 9.76 10.01 -18.63
N GLU A 468 9.80 9.13 -19.63
CA GLU A 468 10.13 9.49 -21.03
C GLU A 468 9.15 10.55 -21.57
N VAL A 469 7.85 10.37 -21.34
CA VAL A 469 6.80 11.33 -21.73
C VAL A 469 6.99 12.68 -21.03
N MET A 470 7.29 12.70 -19.74
CA MET A 470 7.56 13.93 -18.99
C MET A 470 8.75 14.70 -19.57
N VAL A 471 9.84 14.00 -19.94
CA VAL A 471 11.03 14.60 -20.58
C VAL A 471 10.67 15.20 -21.93
N LEU A 472 9.93 14.47 -22.75
CA LEU A 472 9.46 14.93 -24.05
C LEU A 472 8.58 16.18 -23.92
N LEU A 473 7.64 16.19 -22.97
CA LEU A 473 6.75 17.32 -22.71
C LEU A 473 7.51 18.55 -22.20
N ALA A 474 8.42 18.38 -21.25
CA ALA A 474 9.23 19.47 -20.72
C ALA A 474 10.10 20.13 -21.82
N ARG A 475 10.62 19.34 -22.77
CA ARG A 475 11.48 19.86 -23.84
C ARG A 475 10.70 20.37 -25.06
N HIS A 476 9.65 19.67 -25.46
CA HIS A 476 8.99 19.81 -26.75
C HIS A 476 7.46 19.99 -26.66
N GLY A 477 6.88 20.18 -25.47
CA GLY A 477 5.43 20.15 -25.21
C GLY A 477 4.56 20.85 -26.25
N LYS A 478 4.87 22.11 -26.59
CA LYS A 478 4.12 22.90 -27.59
C LYS A 478 4.13 22.33 -29.01
N ARG A 479 5.15 21.51 -29.34
CA ARG A 479 5.30 20.86 -30.66
C ARG A 479 4.77 19.42 -30.68
N LEU A 480 4.53 18.82 -29.51
CA LEU A 480 4.11 17.43 -29.42
C LEU A 480 2.64 17.28 -29.80
N PRO A 481 2.30 16.46 -30.80
CA PRO A 481 0.90 16.17 -31.13
C PRO A 481 0.26 15.35 -30.01
N LYS A 482 -1.07 15.46 -29.86
CA LYS A 482 -1.83 14.59 -28.97
C LYS A 482 -1.61 13.13 -29.37
N PRO A 483 -1.06 12.27 -28.50
CA PRO A 483 -0.79 10.90 -28.88
C PRO A 483 -2.06 10.05 -28.86
N THR A 484 -2.00 8.88 -29.47
CA THR A 484 -3.02 7.83 -29.32
C THR A 484 -2.57 6.80 -28.31
N ARG A 485 -3.43 6.44 -27.35
CA ARG A 485 -3.24 5.32 -26.42
C ARG A 485 -3.23 4.00 -27.19
N ILE A 486 -2.28 3.11 -26.88
CA ILE A 486 -2.20 1.75 -27.42
C ILE A 486 -2.12 0.76 -26.25
N LEU A 487 -2.96 -0.27 -26.28
CA LEU A 487 -2.93 -1.36 -25.31
C LEU A 487 -1.62 -2.14 -25.40
N ARG A 488 -1.01 -2.40 -24.24
CA ARG A 488 0.11 -3.33 -24.04
C ARG A 488 -0.41 -4.62 -23.42
N GLU A 489 -1.02 -4.49 -22.25
CA GLU A 489 -1.56 -5.58 -21.43
C GLU A 489 -2.90 -5.11 -20.85
N LYS A 490 -3.85 -6.03 -20.69
CA LYS A 490 -5.18 -5.67 -20.17
C LYS A 490 -5.14 -5.32 -18.68
N THR A 491 -4.30 -6.03 -17.93
CA THR A 491 -4.22 -5.86 -16.48
C THR A 491 -2.79 -5.79 -15.99
N SER A 492 -2.59 -5.01 -14.94
CA SER A 492 -1.39 -5.02 -14.12
C SER A 492 -1.71 -4.80 -12.65
N VAL A 493 -0.84 -5.30 -11.78
CA VAL A 493 -0.95 -5.16 -10.32
C VAL A 493 0.42 -4.76 -9.77
N GLU A 494 0.43 -3.83 -8.82
CA GLU A 494 1.60 -3.43 -8.04
C GLU A 494 1.37 -3.80 -6.57
N ALA A 495 2.39 -4.39 -5.93
CA ALA A 495 2.46 -4.55 -4.49
C ALA A 495 3.61 -3.72 -3.92
N ARG A 496 3.31 -2.85 -2.95
CA ARG A 496 4.31 -2.03 -2.26
C ARG A 496 4.93 -2.78 -1.10
N MET A 497 6.16 -3.25 -1.30
CA MET A 497 6.91 -3.94 -0.27
C MET A 497 7.50 -2.92 0.70
N ASN A 498 6.99 -2.90 1.93
CA ASN A 498 7.37 -1.95 2.98
C ASN A 498 8.06 -2.65 4.16
N ALA A 499 8.91 -1.90 4.86
CA ALA A 499 9.52 -2.25 6.13
C ALA A 499 8.50 -2.11 7.28
N THR A 500 7.63 -3.11 7.43
CA THR A 500 6.58 -3.18 8.44
C THR A 500 6.49 -4.58 9.03
N ASN A 501 5.98 -4.71 10.26
CA ASN A 501 5.74 -6.01 10.89
C ASN A 501 4.45 -6.70 10.38
N GLN A 502 4.11 -7.88 10.93
CA GLN A 502 2.94 -8.67 10.51
C GLN A 502 1.59 -7.98 10.77
N ALA A 503 1.54 -6.95 11.62
CA ALA A 503 0.38 -6.10 11.85
C ALA A 503 0.43 -4.79 11.03
N LEU A 504 1.36 -4.71 10.06
CA LEU A 504 1.62 -3.55 9.20
C LEU A 504 2.03 -2.28 9.94
N GLN A 505 2.60 -2.39 11.14
CA GLN A 505 3.20 -1.26 11.83
C GLN A 505 4.63 -1.03 11.30
N PRO A 506 5.09 0.23 11.17
CA PRO A 506 6.43 0.55 10.69
C PRO A 506 7.55 -0.14 11.49
N HIS A 507 8.54 -0.69 10.79
CA HIS A 507 9.69 -1.38 11.38
C HIS A 507 11.00 -0.88 10.77
N ALA A 508 11.59 0.15 11.39
CA ALA A 508 12.85 0.73 10.94
C ALA A 508 14.09 -0.02 11.49
N GLY A 509 15.23 0.08 10.79
CA GLY A 509 16.54 -0.36 11.30
C GLY A 509 16.98 -1.77 10.90
N GLY A 510 16.16 -2.51 10.15
CA GLY A 510 16.52 -3.83 9.64
C GLY A 510 17.67 -3.79 8.62
N VAL A 511 18.46 -4.85 8.55
CA VAL A 511 19.52 -5.02 7.56
C VAL A 511 19.16 -6.15 6.61
N ILE A 512 18.98 -5.85 5.33
CA ILE A 512 18.87 -6.86 4.27
C ILE A 512 20.27 -7.40 4.00
N GLU A 513 20.50 -8.67 4.28
CA GLU A 513 21.77 -9.37 4.02
C GLU A 513 21.71 -10.24 2.76
N ASN A 514 20.52 -10.61 2.32
CA ASN A 514 20.28 -11.37 1.10
C ASN A 514 18.87 -11.09 0.57
N TRP A 515 18.75 -10.96 -0.74
CA TRP A 515 17.48 -10.94 -1.47
C TRP A 515 17.59 -11.90 -2.65
N SER A 516 16.60 -12.77 -2.85
CA SER A 516 16.53 -13.61 -4.05
C SER A 516 16.60 -12.79 -5.35
N ASN A 517 17.27 -13.37 -6.35
CA ASN A 517 17.31 -12.82 -7.71
C ASN A 517 15.90 -12.75 -8.31
N ALA A 518 15.68 -11.77 -9.17
CA ALA A 518 14.43 -11.67 -9.91
C ALA A 518 14.22 -12.92 -10.79
N ILE A 519 13.00 -13.47 -10.81
CA ILE A 519 12.62 -14.60 -11.67
C ILE A 519 12.19 -14.12 -13.07
N PRO A 520 12.07 -15.01 -14.09
CA PRO A 520 11.59 -14.60 -15.41
C PRO A 520 10.23 -13.90 -15.34
N GLY A 521 10.14 -12.70 -15.93
CA GLY A 521 8.90 -11.91 -15.95
C GLY A 521 8.64 -11.09 -14.68
N GLU A 522 9.47 -11.23 -13.63
CA GLU A 522 9.38 -10.38 -12.44
C GLU A 522 9.80 -8.95 -12.79
N ILE A 523 8.90 -8.01 -12.51
CA ILE A 523 9.19 -6.58 -12.56
C ILE A 523 9.35 -6.13 -11.11
N ARG A 524 10.52 -5.59 -10.80
CA ARG A 524 10.91 -5.15 -9.47
C ARG A 524 11.52 -3.75 -9.58
N ASP A 525 10.82 -2.77 -9.04
CA ASP A 525 11.28 -1.39 -8.99
C ASP A 525 11.77 -1.08 -7.58
N ASP A 526 13.09 -1.17 -7.40
CA ASP A 526 13.79 -0.80 -6.17
C ASP A 526 14.84 0.28 -6.46
N GLN A 527 15.40 0.90 -5.42
CA GLN A 527 16.42 1.96 -5.54
C GLN A 527 17.84 1.45 -5.86
N GLY A 528 17.98 0.29 -6.49
CA GLY A 528 19.25 -0.42 -6.73
C GLY A 528 19.69 -1.33 -5.58
N ILE A 529 18.82 -1.61 -4.61
CA ILE A 529 19.09 -2.49 -3.44
C ILE A 529 19.47 -3.88 -3.93
N SER A 530 18.71 -4.44 -4.88
CA SER A 530 18.94 -5.80 -5.39
C SER A 530 20.15 -5.91 -6.33
N THR A 531 20.77 -4.78 -6.70
CA THR A 531 21.94 -4.78 -7.57
C THR A 531 23.15 -5.36 -6.85
N HIS A 532 23.71 -6.43 -7.42
CA HIS A 532 24.92 -7.06 -6.94
C HIS A 532 26.16 -6.20 -7.20
N ASN A 533 27.24 -6.50 -6.47
CA ASN A 533 28.54 -5.95 -6.80
C ASN A 533 28.94 -6.39 -8.23
N PRO A 534 29.27 -5.47 -9.15
CA PRO A 534 29.55 -5.82 -10.54
C PRO A 534 30.84 -6.65 -10.72
N ASP A 535 31.78 -6.59 -9.78
CA ASP A 535 33.05 -7.32 -9.85
C ASP A 535 32.95 -8.74 -9.26
N THR A 536 32.17 -8.90 -8.18
CA THR A 536 32.10 -10.17 -7.42
C THR A 536 30.79 -10.93 -7.58
N ASP A 537 29.76 -10.30 -8.16
CA ASP A 537 28.38 -10.79 -8.24
C ASP A 537 27.77 -11.19 -6.88
N VAL A 538 28.21 -10.52 -5.81
CA VAL A 538 27.71 -10.72 -4.44
C VAL A 538 26.69 -9.64 -4.09
N PHE A 539 25.59 -10.06 -3.44
CA PHE A 539 24.60 -9.14 -2.89
C PHE A 539 25.23 -8.19 -1.87
N MET A 540 24.97 -6.89 -2.04
CA MET A 540 25.49 -5.85 -1.17
C MET A 540 24.49 -5.55 -0.07
N LYS A 541 24.89 -5.83 1.17
CA LYS A 541 24.05 -5.58 2.36
C LYS A 541 23.49 -4.17 2.37
N TYR A 542 22.22 -4.03 2.73
CA TYR A 542 21.53 -2.74 2.76
C TYR A 542 20.82 -2.54 4.09
N HIS A 543 20.99 -1.37 4.69
CA HIS A 543 20.33 -0.99 5.93
C HIS A 543 19.08 -0.17 5.60
N LEU A 544 17.92 -0.61 6.11
CA LEU A 544 16.65 0.10 6.00
C LEU A 544 16.67 1.30 6.95
N ALA A 545 17.16 2.43 6.45
CA ALA A 545 17.23 3.68 7.19
C ALA A 545 15.82 4.16 7.56
N GLY A 546 15.54 4.32 8.85
CA GLY A 546 14.29 4.87 9.36
C GLY A 546 14.10 6.38 9.17
N ALA A 547 14.95 7.02 8.37
CA ALA A 547 14.90 8.47 8.14
C ALA A 547 13.86 8.89 7.08
N TYR A 548 13.35 7.93 6.29
CA TYR A 548 12.41 8.16 5.20
C TYR A 548 11.31 7.10 5.20
N ASP A 549 10.50 7.07 4.13
CA ASP A 549 9.42 6.11 3.95
C ASP A 549 9.89 4.66 4.06
N SER A 550 8.96 3.79 4.47
CA SER A 550 9.22 2.37 4.66
C SER A 550 9.32 1.58 3.34
N ASN A 551 9.14 2.21 2.18
CA ASN A 551 9.14 1.54 0.88
C ASN A 551 10.52 0.94 0.56
N ILE A 552 10.54 -0.38 0.35
CA ILE A 552 11.72 -1.15 -0.06
C ILE A 552 11.73 -1.30 -1.58
N ALA A 553 10.59 -1.71 -2.16
CA ALA A 553 10.44 -1.91 -3.59
C ALA A 553 8.96 -2.02 -4.00
N LEU A 554 8.72 -1.85 -5.29
CA LEU A 554 7.46 -2.14 -5.96
C LEU A 554 7.62 -3.47 -6.71
N LEU A 555 6.72 -4.43 -6.46
CA LEU A 555 6.66 -5.69 -7.18
C LEU A 555 5.47 -5.66 -8.13
N LEU A 556 5.73 -5.78 -9.43
CA LEU A 556 4.71 -5.59 -10.45
C LEU A 556 4.51 -6.82 -11.33
N THR A 557 3.27 -7.01 -11.78
CA THR A 557 2.91 -8.01 -12.77
C THR A 557 1.94 -7.47 -13.80
N THR A 558 1.87 -8.19 -14.92
CA THR A 558 0.85 -8.01 -15.95
C THR A 558 0.13 -9.32 -16.24
N GLY A 559 -1.03 -9.24 -16.90
CA GLY A 559 -1.70 -10.40 -17.46
C GLY A 559 -2.83 -10.06 -18.42
N GLU A 560 -3.17 -11.04 -19.25
CA GLU A 560 -4.34 -11.03 -20.14
C GLU A 560 -5.68 -10.97 -19.38
N THR A 561 -5.67 -11.38 -18.12
CA THR A 561 -6.80 -11.26 -17.19
C THR A 561 -6.29 -10.82 -15.82
N ARG A 562 -7.17 -10.23 -15.01
CA ARG A 562 -6.84 -9.87 -13.63
C ARG A 562 -6.40 -11.07 -12.81
N LEU A 563 -7.05 -12.22 -12.97
CA LEU A 563 -6.64 -13.47 -12.33
C LEU A 563 -5.20 -13.88 -12.71
N ALA A 564 -4.84 -13.81 -14.00
CA ALA A 564 -3.49 -14.15 -14.45
C ALA A 564 -2.42 -13.21 -13.86
N SER A 565 -2.72 -11.90 -13.76
CA SER A 565 -1.80 -10.94 -13.13
C SER A 565 -1.59 -11.23 -11.65
N TYR A 566 -2.67 -11.53 -10.91
CA TYR A 566 -2.59 -11.90 -9.49
C TYR A 566 -1.86 -13.24 -9.29
N GLN A 567 -2.08 -14.24 -10.13
CA GLN A 567 -1.37 -15.52 -10.07
C GLN A 567 0.14 -15.36 -10.31
N ARG A 568 0.55 -14.49 -11.24
CA ARG A 568 1.96 -14.15 -11.43
C ARG A 568 2.53 -13.43 -10.22
N LEU A 569 1.76 -12.51 -9.61
CA LEU A 569 2.20 -11.79 -8.41
C LEU A 569 2.35 -12.75 -7.23
N ALA A 570 1.41 -13.69 -7.07
CA ALA A 570 1.51 -14.77 -6.10
C ALA A 570 2.79 -15.58 -6.29
N GLU A 571 3.15 -15.96 -7.53
CA GLU A 571 4.39 -16.70 -7.79
C GLU A 571 5.65 -15.87 -7.46
N ILE A 572 5.67 -14.59 -7.82
CA ILE A 572 6.80 -13.69 -7.46
C ILE A 572 6.93 -13.59 -5.94
N LEU A 573 5.83 -13.35 -5.22
CA LEU A 573 5.82 -13.25 -3.76
C LEU A 573 6.26 -14.57 -3.11
N ARG A 574 5.85 -15.73 -3.64
CA ARG A 574 6.28 -17.06 -3.18
C ARG A 574 7.78 -17.27 -3.32
N ARG A 575 8.36 -16.78 -4.43
CA ARG A 575 9.79 -16.93 -4.78
C ARG A 575 10.68 -15.82 -4.20
N THR A 576 10.08 -14.75 -3.68
CA THR A 576 10.80 -13.65 -3.04
C THR A 576 11.28 -14.09 -1.66
N GLU A 577 12.60 -14.06 -1.43
CA GLU A 577 13.21 -14.36 -0.13
C GLU A 577 14.09 -13.18 0.28
N LEU A 578 13.65 -12.40 1.27
CA LEU A 578 14.46 -11.38 1.93
C LEU A 578 14.91 -11.88 3.30
N ARG A 579 16.22 -11.85 3.55
CA ARG A 579 16.81 -12.28 4.82
C ARG A 579 17.70 -11.20 5.38
N GLY A 580 17.68 -11.09 6.70
CA GLY A 580 18.32 -9.99 7.37
C GLY A 580 18.33 -10.10 8.87
N LYS A 581 19.03 -9.16 9.49
CA LYS A 581 18.99 -8.95 10.94
C LYS A 581 17.92 -7.93 11.23
N ASP A 582 17.05 -8.22 12.20
CA ASP A 582 15.98 -7.32 12.64
C ASP A 582 15.13 -6.81 11.46
N LEU A 583 14.86 -7.71 10.50
CA LEU A 583 14.17 -7.39 9.26
C LEU A 583 12.71 -7.83 9.39
N ALA A 584 11.79 -6.88 9.29
CA ALA A 584 10.37 -7.14 9.13
C ALA A 584 9.87 -6.46 7.86
N THR A 585 9.08 -7.19 7.08
CA THR A 585 8.47 -6.68 5.84
C THR A 585 7.01 -7.12 5.75
N ASN A 586 6.21 -6.45 4.92
CA ASN A 586 4.84 -6.88 4.59
C ASN A 586 4.77 -7.95 3.48
N LEU A 587 5.87 -8.65 3.17
CA LEU A 587 5.90 -9.66 2.11
C LEU A 587 4.85 -10.75 2.35
N GLU A 588 4.77 -11.25 3.58
CA GLU A 588 3.86 -12.33 3.94
C GLU A 588 2.40 -11.89 3.91
N PHE A 589 2.14 -10.65 4.33
CA PHE A 589 0.84 -10.00 4.21
C PHE A 589 0.38 -9.95 2.75
N HIS A 590 1.24 -9.48 1.83
CA HIS A 590 0.90 -9.43 0.41
C HIS A 590 0.60 -10.81 -0.17
N TYR A 591 1.39 -11.83 0.21
CA TYR A 591 1.17 -13.19 -0.24
C TYR A 591 -0.20 -13.73 0.21
N GLY A 592 -0.56 -13.50 1.47
CA GLY A 592 -1.88 -13.86 2.02
C GLY A 592 -3.03 -13.09 1.37
N LEU A 593 -2.85 -11.78 1.16
CA LEU A 593 -3.86 -10.89 0.58
C LEU A 593 -4.17 -11.24 -0.88
N VAL A 594 -3.13 -11.44 -1.69
CA VAL A 594 -3.26 -11.82 -3.11
C VAL A 594 -4.02 -13.15 -3.24
N HIS A 595 -3.69 -14.15 -2.41
CA HIS A 595 -4.42 -15.42 -2.39
C HIS A 595 -5.85 -15.29 -1.86
N TRP A 596 -6.11 -14.35 -0.94
CA TRP A 596 -7.47 -14.07 -0.50
C TRP A 596 -8.33 -13.58 -1.68
N PHE A 597 -7.83 -12.67 -2.51
CA PHE A 597 -8.56 -12.22 -3.69
C PHE A 597 -8.72 -13.32 -4.74
N ILE A 598 -7.67 -14.12 -5.00
CA ILE A 598 -7.76 -15.26 -5.94
C ILE A 598 -8.84 -16.25 -5.48
N GLY A 599 -8.92 -16.57 -4.18
CA GLY A 599 -9.86 -17.55 -3.63
C GLY A 599 -11.28 -17.03 -3.37
N ASN A 600 -11.49 -15.73 -3.30
CA ASN A 600 -12.80 -15.13 -2.98
C ASN A 600 -13.45 -14.34 -4.12
N GLY A 601 -12.69 -13.88 -5.12
CA GLY A 601 -13.20 -13.15 -6.28
C GLY A 601 -12.25 -12.03 -6.67
N ILE A 602 -11.62 -12.15 -7.85
CA ILE A 602 -10.60 -11.19 -8.29
C ILE A 602 -11.17 -9.81 -8.67
N ASN A 603 -12.47 -9.76 -8.97
CA ASN A 603 -13.21 -8.54 -9.31
C ASN A 603 -13.82 -7.86 -8.08
N ALA A 604 -13.48 -8.32 -6.87
CA ALA A 604 -13.99 -7.71 -5.63
C ALA A 604 -13.68 -6.21 -5.58
N ARG A 605 -14.60 -5.46 -4.96
CA ARG A 605 -14.57 -3.99 -4.85
C ARG A 605 -14.25 -3.60 -3.41
N PRO A 606 -12.98 -3.72 -2.95
CA PRO A 606 -12.61 -3.37 -1.58
C PRO A 606 -12.80 -1.88 -1.35
N SER A 607 -13.19 -1.53 -0.11
CA SER A 607 -13.12 -0.14 0.35
C SER A 607 -11.81 0.11 1.11
N THR A 608 -11.50 1.38 1.35
CA THR A 608 -10.35 1.83 2.16
C THR A 608 -10.35 1.32 3.60
N ARG A 609 -11.44 0.71 4.05
CA ARG A 609 -11.59 0.12 5.40
C ARG A 609 -11.22 -1.36 5.46
N PHE A 610 -10.96 -2.04 4.34
CA PHE A 610 -10.86 -3.50 4.28
C PHE A 610 -9.65 -4.10 5.04
N ILE A 611 -8.50 -3.42 5.03
CA ILE A 611 -7.25 -3.99 5.56
C ILE A 611 -7.34 -4.33 7.05
N VAL A 612 -7.93 -3.46 7.87
CA VAL A 612 -7.97 -3.67 9.33
C VAL A 612 -8.85 -4.88 9.71
N PRO A 613 -10.08 -5.05 9.18
CA PRO A 613 -10.85 -6.27 9.33
C PRO A 613 -10.14 -7.53 8.81
N TYR A 614 -9.43 -7.43 7.68
CA TYR A 614 -8.62 -8.55 7.18
C TYR A 614 -7.53 -8.96 8.19
N LEU A 615 -6.73 -8.00 8.67
CA LEU A 615 -5.72 -8.26 9.72
C LEU A 615 -6.33 -8.84 10.99
N THR A 616 -7.53 -8.40 11.35
CA THR A 616 -8.26 -8.92 12.52
C THR A 616 -8.65 -10.39 12.33
N ALA A 617 -9.12 -10.75 11.15
CA ALA A 617 -9.41 -12.14 10.79
C ALA A 617 -8.13 -13.00 10.81
N VAL A 618 -7.01 -12.48 10.30
CA VAL A 618 -5.69 -13.15 10.36
C VAL A 618 -5.19 -13.31 11.80
N GLY A 619 -5.41 -12.31 12.67
CA GLY A 619 -5.07 -12.41 14.10
C GLY A 619 -5.88 -13.49 14.82
N LEU A 620 -7.17 -13.63 14.50
CA LEU A 620 -8.01 -14.72 15.06
C LEU A 620 -7.52 -16.10 14.62
N LEU A 621 -7.11 -16.23 13.35
CA LEU A 621 -6.47 -17.42 12.81
C LEU A 621 -5.21 -17.78 13.61
N LYS A 622 -4.34 -16.79 13.87
CA LYS A 622 -3.13 -16.98 14.69
C LYS A 622 -3.45 -17.37 16.12
N GLU A 623 -4.42 -16.72 16.75
CA GLU A 623 -4.86 -17.00 18.12
C GLU A 623 -5.33 -18.46 18.26
N GLN A 624 -6.12 -18.95 17.31
CA GLN A 624 -6.60 -20.34 17.33
C GLN A 624 -5.48 -21.34 17.02
N ALA A 625 -4.62 -21.06 16.04
CA ALA A 625 -3.47 -21.92 15.74
C ALA A 625 -2.53 -22.07 16.94
N ASN A 626 -2.30 -21.00 17.71
CA ASN A 626 -1.48 -21.02 18.92
C ASN A 626 -2.04 -21.91 20.05
N GLN A 627 -3.28 -22.38 19.95
CA GLN A 627 -3.92 -23.28 20.91
C GLN A 627 -3.80 -24.76 20.54
N ILE A 628 -3.30 -25.10 19.34
CA ILE A 628 -3.21 -26.47 18.86
C ILE A 628 -1.77 -26.96 18.91
N ASP A 629 -1.58 -28.19 19.40
CA ASP A 629 -0.32 -28.92 19.38
C ASP A 629 -0.39 -30.00 18.29
N LEU A 630 0.35 -29.79 17.20
CA LEU A 630 0.35 -30.69 16.05
C LEU A 630 1.01 -32.04 16.34
N ASP A 631 1.99 -32.08 17.25
CA ASP A 631 2.64 -33.32 17.67
C ASP A 631 1.68 -34.20 18.45
N VAL A 632 0.93 -33.61 19.39
CA VAL A 632 -0.13 -34.30 20.12
C VAL A 632 -1.24 -34.74 19.17
N ALA A 633 -1.66 -33.86 18.25
CA ALA A 633 -2.70 -34.18 17.27
C ALA A 633 -2.33 -35.42 16.44
N TYR A 634 -1.13 -35.44 15.88
CA TYR A 634 -0.65 -36.54 15.06
C TYR A 634 -0.43 -37.82 15.86
N ALA A 635 0.09 -37.72 17.08
CA ALA A 635 0.29 -38.87 17.97
C ALA A 635 -1.03 -39.58 18.32
N GLU A 636 -2.10 -38.83 18.60
CA GLU A 636 -3.43 -39.38 18.87
C GLU A 636 -4.04 -40.02 17.62
N ILE A 637 -3.91 -39.39 16.44
CA ILE A 637 -4.34 -39.99 15.15
C ILE A 637 -3.61 -41.32 14.94
N ARG A 638 -2.28 -41.32 15.09
CA ARG A 638 -1.47 -42.53 14.99
C ARG A 638 -1.93 -43.62 15.95
N GLN A 639 -2.19 -43.26 17.20
CA GLN A 639 -2.62 -44.22 18.21
C GLN A 639 -3.97 -44.86 17.87
N ARG A 640 -4.90 -44.15 17.24
CA ARG A 640 -6.18 -44.70 16.77
C ARG A 640 -5.96 -45.82 15.74
N TYR A 641 -5.12 -45.58 14.73
CA TYR A 641 -4.78 -46.60 13.73
C TYR A 641 -4.11 -47.83 14.35
N VAL A 642 -3.07 -47.61 15.16
CA VAL A 642 -2.32 -48.70 15.82
C VAL A 642 -3.23 -49.54 16.71
N SER A 643 -4.15 -48.91 17.45
CA SER A 643 -5.07 -49.62 18.36
C SER A 643 -6.12 -50.46 17.61
N GLN A 644 -6.49 -50.06 16.39
CA GLN A 644 -7.46 -50.76 15.55
C GLN A 644 -6.83 -51.81 14.61
N ALA A 645 -5.51 -51.77 14.44
CA ALA A 645 -4.77 -52.55 13.44
C ALA A 645 -4.60 -54.05 13.75
N GLY A 646 -4.84 -54.49 15.00
CA GLY A 646 -4.62 -55.88 15.42
C GLY A 646 -3.18 -56.34 15.16
N HIS A 647 -3.01 -57.41 14.39
CA HIS A 647 -1.68 -57.97 14.06
C HIS A 647 -0.83 -57.06 13.16
N ASN A 648 -1.42 -56.06 12.49
CA ASN A 648 -0.71 -55.11 11.61
C ASN A 648 -0.24 -53.85 12.34
N ALA A 649 -0.36 -53.79 13.67
CA ALA A 649 -0.03 -52.60 14.47
C ALA A 649 1.38 -52.05 14.20
N ALA A 650 2.39 -52.92 14.04
CA ALA A 650 3.76 -52.51 13.74
C ALA A 650 3.90 -51.84 12.37
N ALA A 651 3.28 -52.40 11.33
CA ALA A 651 3.31 -51.83 9.99
C ALA A 651 2.60 -50.46 9.92
N TRP A 652 1.47 -50.32 10.63
CA TRP A 652 0.78 -49.03 10.75
C TRP A 652 1.62 -47.99 11.48
N ALA A 653 2.25 -48.38 12.59
CA ALA A 653 3.17 -47.51 13.33
C ALA A 653 4.31 -47.01 12.44
N GLU A 654 4.99 -47.92 11.73
CA GLU A 654 6.08 -47.58 10.82
C GLU A 654 5.63 -46.61 9.70
N ALA A 655 4.50 -46.89 9.05
CA ALA A 655 3.97 -46.05 7.97
C ALA A 655 3.58 -44.64 8.45
N LEU A 656 3.00 -44.51 9.64
CA LEU A 656 2.61 -43.22 10.21
C LEU A 656 3.82 -42.46 10.78
N ASP A 657 4.78 -43.15 11.40
CA ASP A 657 6.02 -42.53 11.89
C ASP A 657 6.82 -41.93 10.73
N ALA A 658 6.90 -42.62 9.58
CA ALA A 658 7.56 -42.12 8.37
C ALA A 658 6.89 -40.86 7.78
N LYS A 659 5.60 -40.62 8.07
CA LYS A 659 4.83 -39.49 7.52
C LYS A 659 4.62 -38.34 8.50
N LYS A 660 5.09 -38.47 9.74
CA LYS A 660 4.86 -37.45 10.78
C LYS A 660 5.30 -36.07 10.30
N LEU A 661 6.56 -35.93 9.89
CA LEU A 661 7.14 -34.65 9.48
C LEU A 661 6.64 -34.20 8.11
N LEU A 662 6.40 -35.14 7.19
CA LEU A 662 5.71 -34.88 5.93
C LEU A 662 4.39 -34.11 6.15
N MET A 663 3.65 -34.42 7.23
CA MET A 663 2.37 -33.79 7.53
C MET A 663 2.48 -32.56 8.45
N THR A 664 3.25 -32.62 9.54
CA THR A 664 3.26 -31.56 10.55
C THR A 664 4.09 -30.35 10.14
N ARG A 665 5.24 -30.54 9.48
CA ARG A 665 6.16 -29.45 9.10
C ARG A 665 5.52 -28.35 8.23
N PRO A 666 4.73 -28.65 7.18
CA PRO A 666 4.06 -27.60 6.42
C PRO A 666 2.94 -26.90 7.24
N LEU A 667 2.24 -27.62 8.12
CA LEU A 667 1.25 -27.04 9.03
C LEU A 667 1.89 -26.11 10.06
N GLU A 668 3.04 -26.48 10.63
CA GLU A 668 3.82 -25.65 11.54
C GLU A 668 4.22 -24.32 10.88
N ARG A 669 4.57 -24.34 9.58
CA ARG A 669 4.86 -23.11 8.83
C ARG A 669 3.63 -22.23 8.66
N LEU A 670 2.46 -22.80 8.36
CA LEU A 670 1.21 -22.03 8.30
C LEU A 670 0.84 -21.45 9.67
N PHE A 671 1.04 -22.20 10.75
CA PHE A 671 0.76 -21.72 12.11
C PHE A 671 1.74 -20.60 12.52
N ALA A 672 2.99 -20.66 12.05
CA ALA A 672 3.97 -19.60 12.23
C ALA A 672 3.59 -18.34 11.45
N GLU A 673 3.18 -18.49 10.18
CA GLU A 673 2.86 -17.41 9.24
C GLU A 673 1.34 -17.31 8.97
N PRO A 674 0.58 -16.58 9.81
CA PRO A 674 -0.88 -16.59 9.73
C PRO A 674 -1.43 -15.96 8.43
N HIS A 675 -0.70 -15.03 7.80
CA HIS A 675 -1.05 -14.51 6.47
C HIS A 675 -1.01 -15.61 5.40
N TYR A 676 -0.03 -16.50 5.46
CA TYR A 676 0.05 -17.66 4.57
C TYR A 676 -1.13 -18.60 4.81
N MET A 677 -1.51 -18.81 6.08
CA MET A 677 -2.68 -19.62 6.42
C MET A 677 -3.97 -18.98 5.88
N ALA A 678 -4.14 -17.67 6.00
CA ALA A 678 -5.30 -16.95 5.46
C ALA A 678 -5.41 -17.11 3.93
N GLY A 679 -4.29 -16.98 3.21
CA GLY A 679 -4.25 -17.21 1.76
C GLY A 679 -4.59 -18.65 1.40
N TRP A 680 -3.99 -19.63 2.08
CA TRP A 680 -4.23 -21.06 1.84
C TRP A 680 -5.69 -21.45 2.08
N LEU A 681 -6.28 -21.00 3.18
CA LEU A 681 -7.68 -21.23 3.52
C LEU A 681 -8.61 -20.61 2.48
N SER A 682 -8.31 -19.41 2.00
CA SER A 682 -9.11 -18.72 0.98
C SER A 682 -9.18 -19.52 -0.32
N MET A 683 -8.05 -20.06 -0.77
CA MET A 683 -7.96 -20.88 -1.99
C MET A 683 -8.62 -22.25 -1.85
N ASN A 684 -8.64 -22.81 -0.64
CA ASN A 684 -9.00 -24.22 -0.42
C ASN A 684 -10.24 -24.42 0.45
N LYS A 685 -11.02 -23.37 0.75
CA LYS A 685 -12.24 -23.42 1.60
C LYS A 685 -13.28 -24.47 1.16
N ASN A 686 -13.33 -24.81 -0.12
CA ASN A 686 -14.24 -25.80 -0.68
C ASN A 686 -13.62 -27.20 -0.81
N SER A 687 -12.31 -27.34 -0.54
CA SER A 687 -11.59 -28.61 -0.70
C SER A 687 -11.76 -29.54 0.50
N LEU A 688 -11.99 -28.96 1.69
CA LEU A 688 -12.08 -29.65 2.97
C LEU A 688 -13.11 -28.96 3.87
N GLN A 689 -14.09 -29.74 4.34
CA GLN A 689 -15.15 -29.25 5.22
C GLN A 689 -15.32 -30.19 6.41
N ILE A 690 -15.79 -29.65 7.54
CA ILE A 690 -16.21 -30.42 8.71
C ILE A 690 -17.73 -30.29 8.82
N GLU A 691 -18.46 -31.35 8.45
CA GLU A 691 -19.92 -31.38 8.50
C GLU A 691 -20.36 -32.43 9.53
N ASN A 692 -21.16 -32.03 10.54
CA ASN A 692 -21.69 -32.93 11.58
C ASN A 692 -20.62 -33.78 12.29
N GLY A 693 -19.42 -33.23 12.52
CA GLY A 693 -18.31 -33.95 13.15
C GLY A 693 -17.59 -34.96 12.24
N LYS A 694 -17.83 -34.90 10.93
CA LYS A 694 -17.12 -35.72 9.94
C LYS A 694 -16.32 -34.85 8.98
N ILE A 695 -15.12 -35.33 8.68
CA ILE A 695 -14.28 -34.75 7.63
C ILE A 695 -14.90 -35.11 6.28
N LYS A 696 -15.07 -34.10 5.43
CA LYS A 696 -15.51 -34.26 4.05
C LYS A 696 -14.45 -33.68 3.12
N TRP A 697 -13.79 -34.58 2.39
CA TRP A 697 -12.81 -34.24 1.38
C TRP A 697 -13.51 -34.09 0.03
N ALA A 698 -13.53 -32.88 -0.53
CA ALA A 698 -13.96 -32.68 -1.92
C ALA A 698 -12.81 -32.98 -2.91
N VAL A 699 -11.57 -32.84 -2.44
CA VAL A 699 -10.34 -33.08 -3.20
C VAL A 699 -9.45 -34.04 -2.40
N ASN A 700 -8.65 -34.83 -3.11
CA ASN A 700 -7.70 -35.75 -2.51
C ASN A 700 -6.73 -35.02 -1.56
N PRO A 701 -6.64 -35.40 -0.27
CA PRO A 701 -5.74 -34.73 0.68
C PRO A 701 -4.26 -34.86 0.32
N ILE A 702 -3.86 -35.89 -0.43
CA ILE A 702 -2.47 -36.01 -0.91
C ILE A 702 -2.14 -34.94 -1.96
N GLU A 703 -3.09 -34.62 -2.85
CA GLU A 703 -2.90 -33.54 -3.82
C GLU A 703 -2.92 -32.17 -3.14
N LEU A 704 -3.72 -32.00 -2.08
CA LEU A 704 -3.69 -30.79 -1.26
C LEU A 704 -2.35 -30.64 -0.53
N LEU A 705 -1.78 -31.73 -0.02
CA LEU A 705 -0.48 -31.71 0.62
C LEU A 705 0.64 -31.34 -0.35
N ASP A 706 0.64 -31.91 -1.56
CA ASP A 706 1.59 -31.54 -2.62
C ASP A 706 1.50 -30.04 -2.98
N LYS A 707 0.27 -29.55 -3.18
CA LYS A 707 0.01 -28.11 -3.38
C LYS A 707 0.47 -27.25 -2.19
N LEU A 708 0.37 -27.75 -0.96
CA LEU A 708 0.78 -27.03 0.24
C LEU A 708 2.31 -26.89 0.30
N TYR A 709 3.05 -27.93 -0.05
CA TYR A 709 4.52 -27.85 -0.17
C TYR A 709 4.93 -26.83 -1.24
N HIS A 710 4.26 -26.85 -2.39
CA HIS A 710 4.50 -25.85 -3.42
C HIS A 710 4.20 -24.42 -2.92
N TYR A 711 3.02 -24.22 -2.33
CA TYR A 711 2.56 -22.95 -1.77
C TYR A 711 3.52 -22.36 -0.73
N LEU A 712 4.19 -23.20 0.07
CA LEU A 712 5.16 -22.79 1.08
C LEU A 712 6.59 -22.59 0.54
N ASN A 713 6.77 -22.61 -0.79
CA ASN A 713 8.07 -22.57 -1.47
C ASN A 713 9.01 -23.70 -0.99
N MET A 714 8.43 -24.88 -0.75
CA MET A 714 9.12 -26.07 -0.26
C MET A 714 9.25 -27.17 -1.31
N ASP A 715 9.14 -26.85 -2.59
CA ASP A 715 9.39 -27.78 -3.69
C ASP A 715 10.76 -28.46 -3.54
N PHE A 716 10.86 -29.74 -3.90
CA PHE A 716 12.13 -30.47 -3.91
C PHE A 716 13.01 -29.94 -5.04
N GLU A 717 14.19 -29.43 -4.71
CA GLU A 717 15.14 -28.90 -5.69
C GLU A 717 16.55 -29.38 -5.35
N THR A 718 17.20 -30.04 -6.31
CA THR A 718 18.56 -30.57 -6.11
C THR A 718 19.53 -29.43 -5.80
N GLY A 719 20.20 -29.51 -4.65
CA GLY A 719 21.17 -28.50 -4.20
C GLY A 719 20.58 -27.36 -3.36
N LYS A 720 19.24 -27.25 -3.25
CA LYS A 720 18.60 -26.33 -2.29
C LYS A 720 18.80 -26.90 -0.87
N PRO A 721 19.17 -26.08 0.14
CA PRO A 721 19.37 -26.61 1.49
C PRO A 721 18.07 -27.22 2.05
N ALA A 722 18.16 -28.40 2.70
CA ALA A 722 17.01 -29.16 3.20
C ALA A 722 16.07 -28.37 4.14
N ARG A 723 16.57 -27.30 4.77
CA ARG A 723 15.75 -26.36 5.56
C ARG A 723 14.66 -25.69 4.71
N TYR A 724 14.89 -25.46 3.43
CA TYR A 724 14.03 -24.66 2.53
C TYR A 724 13.24 -25.50 1.51
N MET A 725 13.26 -26.82 1.63
CA MET A 725 12.48 -27.73 0.79
C MET A 725 11.92 -28.90 1.60
N ILE A 726 10.99 -29.64 0.99
CA ILE A 726 10.62 -30.99 1.42
C ILE A 726 11.88 -31.86 1.49
N TRP A 727 11.97 -32.71 2.50
CA TRP A 727 13.11 -33.62 2.64
C TRP A 727 13.03 -34.73 1.60
N ASP A 728 14.18 -35.33 1.29
CA ASP A 728 14.32 -36.38 0.28
C ASP A 728 13.38 -37.57 0.53
N HIS A 729 13.39 -38.13 1.73
CA HIS A 729 12.53 -39.24 2.11
C HIS A 729 11.04 -38.86 2.14
N ASP A 730 10.69 -37.65 2.60
CA ASP A 730 9.32 -37.14 2.56
C ASP A 730 8.84 -36.95 1.11
N HIS A 731 9.72 -36.47 0.23
CA HIS A 731 9.46 -36.28 -1.19
C HIS A 731 9.26 -37.61 -1.90
N GLU A 732 10.05 -38.64 -1.58
CA GLU A 732 9.86 -39.99 -2.12
C GLU A 732 8.48 -40.56 -1.76
N ILE A 733 8.04 -40.39 -0.51
CA ILE A 733 6.70 -40.81 -0.06
C ILE A 733 5.61 -40.04 -0.79
N LEU A 734 5.70 -38.70 -0.80
CA LEU A 734 4.67 -37.83 -1.40
C LEU A 734 4.57 -38.04 -2.91
N SER A 735 5.70 -38.06 -3.63
CA SER A 735 5.72 -38.26 -5.08
C SER A 735 5.21 -39.65 -5.47
N SER A 736 5.50 -40.69 -4.66
CA SER A 736 4.95 -42.03 -4.85
C SER A 736 3.44 -42.06 -4.64
N ALA A 737 2.94 -41.35 -3.62
CA ALA A 737 1.51 -41.23 -3.35
C ALA A 737 0.79 -40.48 -4.49
N VAL A 738 1.30 -39.33 -4.92
CA VAL A 738 0.77 -38.56 -6.05
C VAL A 738 0.74 -39.40 -7.33
N SER A 739 1.82 -40.13 -7.61
CA SER A 739 1.90 -41.03 -8.77
C SER A 739 0.90 -42.17 -8.70
N PHE A 740 0.69 -42.75 -7.51
CA PHE A 740 -0.31 -43.78 -7.27
C PHE A 740 -1.73 -43.29 -7.59
N TYR A 741 -2.14 -42.13 -7.04
CA TYR A 741 -3.48 -41.60 -7.28
C TYR A 741 -3.69 -41.17 -8.73
N LYS A 742 -2.68 -40.59 -9.38
CA LYS A 742 -2.72 -40.28 -10.81
C LYS A 742 -2.98 -41.54 -11.65
N ALA A 743 -2.19 -42.59 -11.43
CA ALA A 743 -2.34 -43.85 -12.15
C ALA A 743 -3.67 -44.57 -11.84
N LEU A 744 -4.20 -44.40 -10.62
CA LEU A 744 -5.50 -44.94 -10.24
C LEU A 744 -6.64 -44.22 -10.97
N ASN A 745 -6.64 -42.89 -10.97
CA ASN A 745 -7.64 -42.06 -11.65
C ASN A 745 -7.70 -42.32 -13.17
N GLU A 746 -6.57 -42.67 -13.80
CA GLU A 746 -6.53 -43.06 -15.21
C GLU A 746 -7.20 -44.42 -15.50
N LYS A 747 -7.39 -45.27 -14.48
CA LYS A 747 -7.87 -46.65 -14.61
C LYS A 747 -9.27 -46.89 -14.07
N VAL A 748 -9.79 -45.98 -13.25
CA VAL A 748 -11.13 -46.10 -12.65
C VAL A 748 -12.03 -44.98 -13.13
N ASP A 749 -13.31 -45.27 -13.24
CA ASP A 749 -14.34 -44.30 -13.64
C ASP A 749 -14.87 -43.60 -12.38
N ALA A 750 -14.12 -42.63 -11.87
CA ALA A 750 -14.50 -41.79 -10.73
C ALA A 750 -14.47 -40.32 -11.14
N ALA A 751 -15.61 -39.64 -11.00
CA ALA A 751 -15.75 -38.23 -11.43
C ALA A 751 -15.05 -37.25 -10.47
N ASP A 752 -14.94 -37.62 -9.20
CA ASP A 752 -14.35 -36.81 -8.13
C ASP A 752 -13.77 -37.70 -7.02
N PHE A 753 -13.15 -37.07 -6.01
CA PHE A 753 -12.54 -37.79 -4.91
C PHE A 753 -13.56 -38.57 -4.04
N PRO A 754 -14.75 -38.02 -3.69
CA PRO A 754 -15.79 -38.79 -3.03
C PRO A 754 -16.22 -40.07 -3.77
N ALA A 755 -16.36 -40.01 -5.11
CA ALA A 755 -16.67 -41.19 -5.92
C ALA A 755 -15.52 -42.21 -5.89
N LEU A 756 -14.27 -41.74 -5.90
CA LEU A 756 -13.10 -42.60 -5.75
C LEU A 756 -13.06 -43.28 -4.38
N GLU A 757 -13.32 -42.56 -3.30
CA GLU A 757 -13.41 -43.14 -1.95
C GLU A 757 -14.53 -44.19 -1.85
N ALA A 758 -15.70 -43.91 -2.42
CA ALA A 758 -16.81 -44.86 -2.47
C ALA A 758 -16.44 -46.15 -3.23
N LEU A 759 -15.66 -46.02 -4.31
CA LEU A 759 -15.15 -47.17 -5.04
C LEU A 759 -14.16 -47.98 -4.18
N LEU A 760 -13.19 -47.30 -3.56
CA LEU A 760 -12.15 -47.90 -2.71
C LEU A 760 -12.69 -48.55 -1.43
N ALA A 761 -13.85 -48.11 -0.95
CA ALA A 761 -14.56 -48.74 0.15
C ALA A 761 -15.16 -50.12 -0.23
N SER A 762 -15.31 -50.43 -1.52
CA SER A 762 -15.86 -51.70 -1.99
C SER A 762 -14.81 -52.81 -2.10
N ASP A 763 -15.12 -54.00 -1.61
CA ASP A 763 -14.30 -55.20 -1.84
C ASP A 763 -14.34 -55.69 -3.29
N LYS A 764 -15.32 -55.24 -4.08
CA LYS A 764 -15.51 -55.68 -5.45
C LYS A 764 -14.55 -54.95 -6.38
N ALA A 765 -13.68 -55.71 -7.06
CA ALA A 765 -12.77 -55.16 -8.05
C ALA A 765 -13.51 -54.49 -9.22
N PRO A 766 -13.17 -53.24 -9.58
CA PRO A 766 -13.69 -52.59 -10.77
C PRO A 766 -13.15 -53.25 -12.04
N LYS A 767 -13.79 -52.95 -13.17
CA LYS A 767 -13.39 -53.49 -14.48
C LYS A 767 -11.93 -53.12 -14.77
N GLY A 768 -11.12 -54.12 -15.11
CA GLY A 768 -9.69 -53.93 -15.41
C GLY A 768 -8.74 -54.25 -14.26
N PHE A 769 -9.25 -54.62 -13.08
CA PHE A 769 -8.45 -55.08 -11.93
C PHE A 769 -8.76 -56.54 -11.57
N SER A 770 -7.74 -57.32 -11.23
CA SER A 770 -7.94 -58.59 -10.51
C SER A 770 -8.34 -58.32 -9.05
N ALA A 771 -8.88 -59.33 -8.37
CA ALA A 771 -9.22 -59.22 -6.95
C ALA A 771 -7.97 -58.93 -6.09
N GLU A 772 -6.84 -59.57 -6.39
CA GLU A 772 -5.57 -59.37 -5.70
C GLU A 772 -5.00 -57.97 -5.96
N GLN A 773 -5.05 -57.50 -7.21
CA GLN A 773 -4.61 -56.15 -7.56
C GLN A 773 -5.47 -55.10 -6.86
N TRP A 774 -6.79 -55.29 -6.81
CA TRP A 774 -7.70 -54.36 -6.15
C TRP A 774 -7.48 -54.32 -4.63
N ALA A 775 -7.24 -55.48 -4.01
CA ALA A 775 -6.87 -55.54 -2.60
C ALA A 775 -5.56 -54.77 -2.33
N ALA A 776 -4.54 -54.92 -3.19
CA ALA A 776 -3.30 -54.16 -3.07
C ALA A 776 -3.49 -52.65 -3.26
N VAL A 777 -4.32 -52.23 -4.23
CA VAL A 777 -4.70 -50.82 -4.43
C VAL A 777 -5.36 -50.25 -3.18
N ARG A 778 -6.32 -50.97 -2.59
CA ARG A 778 -6.98 -50.54 -1.35
C ARG A 778 -6.02 -50.46 -0.17
N SER A 779 -5.10 -51.40 -0.02
CA SER A 779 -4.06 -51.34 1.01
C SER A 779 -3.11 -50.15 0.81
N ALA A 780 -2.68 -49.89 -0.43
CA ALA A 780 -1.85 -48.73 -0.75
C ALA A 780 -2.59 -47.41 -0.46
N HIS A 781 -3.86 -47.31 -0.86
CA HIS A 781 -4.73 -46.18 -0.54
C HIS A 781 -4.82 -45.95 0.98
N ALA A 782 -5.16 -46.99 1.76
CA ALA A 782 -5.24 -46.88 3.21
C ALA A 782 -3.92 -46.41 3.83
N GLY A 783 -2.79 -46.95 3.35
CA GLY A 783 -1.46 -46.57 3.76
C GLY A 783 -1.13 -45.11 3.46
N TYR A 784 -1.36 -44.62 2.23
CA TYR A 784 -1.11 -43.22 1.88
C TYR A 784 -2.05 -42.25 2.59
N PHE A 785 -3.34 -42.59 2.66
CA PHE A 785 -4.40 -41.72 3.18
C PHE A 785 -4.32 -41.52 4.70
N ALA A 786 -3.88 -42.52 5.47
CA ALA A 786 -3.81 -42.41 6.93
C ALA A 786 -2.92 -41.26 7.41
N GLY A 787 -3.31 -40.56 8.46
CA GLY A 787 -2.58 -39.41 9.00
C GLY A 787 -2.89 -38.10 8.28
N THR A 788 -3.55 -38.12 7.10
CA THR A 788 -4.00 -36.89 6.42
C THR A 788 -5.11 -36.18 7.17
N GLU A 789 -5.78 -36.85 8.11
CA GLU A 789 -6.82 -36.26 8.97
C GLU A 789 -6.32 -35.06 9.76
N VAL A 790 -5.01 -34.97 10.04
CA VAL A 790 -4.40 -33.82 10.73
C VAL A 790 -4.56 -32.53 9.93
N LEU A 791 -4.63 -32.59 8.59
CA LEU A 791 -4.85 -31.43 7.73
C LEU A 791 -6.22 -30.77 7.97
N SER A 792 -7.19 -31.50 8.53
CA SER A 792 -8.51 -30.96 8.90
C SER A 792 -8.45 -29.90 10.00
N VAL A 793 -7.32 -29.79 10.71
CA VAL A 793 -7.07 -28.70 11.67
C VAL A 793 -7.23 -27.32 11.03
N LEU A 794 -6.91 -27.18 9.73
CA LEU A 794 -7.05 -25.92 9.01
C LEU A 794 -8.53 -25.54 8.84
N ALA A 795 -9.37 -26.50 8.44
CA ALA A 795 -10.81 -26.28 8.33
C ALA A 795 -11.45 -26.04 9.72
N TYR A 796 -11.00 -26.75 10.75
CA TYR A 796 -11.41 -26.52 12.14
C TYR A 796 -11.08 -25.09 12.60
N ILE A 797 -9.87 -24.60 12.36
CA ILE A 797 -9.47 -23.23 12.71
C ILE A 797 -10.31 -22.21 11.93
N ALA A 798 -10.53 -22.42 10.63
CA ALA A 798 -11.34 -21.53 9.81
C ALA A 798 -12.79 -21.42 10.31
N ASP A 799 -13.38 -22.56 10.69
CA ASP A 799 -14.73 -22.64 11.27
C ASP A 799 -14.81 -21.91 12.63
N LYS A 800 -13.89 -22.22 13.56
CA LYS A 800 -13.86 -21.61 14.91
C LYS A 800 -13.64 -20.10 14.90
N THR A 801 -12.99 -19.58 13.88
CA THR A 801 -12.72 -18.14 13.73
C THR A 801 -13.76 -17.41 12.88
N GLY A 802 -14.63 -18.15 12.19
CA GLY A 802 -15.52 -17.60 11.16
C GLY A 802 -14.74 -16.94 10.03
N PHE A 803 -13.53 -17.41 9.68
CA PHE A 803 -12.67 -16.75 8.70
C PHE A 803 -13.35 -16.62 7.33
N CYS A 804 -14.07 -17.65 6.90
CA CYS A 804 -14.78 -17.69 5.62
C CYS A 804 -16.01 -16.77 5.55
N GLU A 805 -16.43 -16.14 6.66
CA GLU A 805 -17.51 -15.14 6.66
C GLU A 805 -17.07 -13.83 5.99
N LEU A 806 -15.77 -13.50 6.06
CA LEU A 806 -15.15 -12.43 5.28
C LEU A 806 -15.07 -12.87 3.83
N SER A 807 -16.00 -12.40 3.00
CA SER A 807 -16.28 -12.95 1.68
C SER A 807 -16.71 -11.87 0.69
N VAL A 808 -16.85 -12.23 -0.58
CA VAL A 808 -17.29 -11.33 -1.66
C VAL A 808 -18.74 -11.67 -2.02
N ASN A 809 -19.60 -10.66 -2.04
CA ASN A 809 -21.00 -10.77 -2.42
C ASN A 809 -21.15 -10.88 -3.95
N ALA A 810 -22.34 -11.26 -4.42
CA ALA A 810 -22.63 -11.37 -5.85
C ALA A 810 -22.49 -10.03 -6.61
N ASP A 811 -22.69 -8.90 -5.94
CA ASP A 811 -22.49 -7.54 -6.45
C ASP A 811 -21.03 -7.06 -6.32
N LEU A 812 -20.09 -7.98 -6.07
CA LEU A 812 -18.66 -7.74 -5.90
C LEU A 812 -18.28 -6.90 -4.67
N SER A 813 -19.23 -6.46 -3.84
CA SER A 813 -18.93 -5.83 -2.55
C SER A 813 -18.33 -6.85 -1.58
N ILE A 814 -17.51 -6.39 -0.63
CA ILE A 814 -16.94 -7.27 0.39
C ILE A 814 -17.86 -7.29 1.61
N ASN A 815 -18.32 -8.48 1.99
CA ASN A 815 -18.99 -8.71 3.26
C ASN A 815 -17.96 -8.73 4.40
N ILE A 816 -18.02 -7.72 5.27
CA ILE A 816 -17.17 -7.61 6.46
C ILE A 816 -18.04 -7.88 7.70
N PRO A 817 -17.89 -9.02 8.39
CA PRO A 817 -18.61 -9.28 9.64
C PRO A 817 -18.41 -8.17 10.68
N ASP A 818 -19.49 -7.70 11.32
CA ASP A 818 -19.47 -6.57 12.27
C ASP A 818 -18.42 -6.72 13.37
N ARG A 819 -18.23 -7.96 13.87
CA ARG A 819 -17.21 -8.29 14.88
C ARG A 819 -15.80 -7.88 14.47
N LEU A 820 -15.46 -7.91 13.18
CA LEU A 820 -14.12 -7.53 12.68
C LEU A 820 -13.93 -6.00 12.64
N THR A 821 -15.00 -5.24 12.83
CA THR A 821 -14.96 -3.77 12.93
C THR A 821 -14.87 -3.26 14.37
N ASP A 822 -14.94 -4.16 15.36
CA ASP A 822 -14.79 -3.82 16.78
C ASP A 822 -13.35 -3.40 17.11
N GLU A 823 -13.18 -2.17 17.62
CA GLU A 823 -11.87 -1.59 17.88
C GLU A 823 -11.08 -2.35 18.96
N ALA A 824 -11.75 -2.88 19.97
CA ALA A 824 -11.09 -3.63 21.04
C ALA A 824 -10.54 -4.95 20.51
N LEU A 825 -11.32 -5.65 19.67
CA LEU A 825 -10.86 -6.84 18.98
C LEU A 825 -9.70 -6.53 18.02
N GLN A 826 -9.79 -5.47 17.22
CA GLN A 826 -8.72 -5.05 16.31
C GLN A 826 -7.40 -4.82 17.04
N LYS A 827 -7.42 -4.07 18.14
CA LYS A 827 -6.24 -3.82 18.98
C LYS A 827 -5.67 -5.12 19.55
N ARG A 828 -6.54 -6.01 20.04
CA ARG A 828 -6.13 -7.31 20.60
C ARG A 828 -5.49 -8.21 19.53
N MET A 829 -6.07 -8.26 18.33
CA MET A 829 -5.56 -9.07 17.22
C MET A 829 -4.26 -8.54 16.64
N ALA A 830 -4.07 -7.22 16.59
CA ALA A 830 -2.77 -6.64 16.26
C ALA A 830 -1.67 -7.10 17.24
N LYS A 831 -1.97 -7.16 18.55
CA LYS A 831 -1.06 -7.71 19.57
C LYS A 831 -0.83 -9.21 19.43
N VAL A 832 -1.80 -9.98 18.94
CA VAL A 832 -1.60 -11.42 18.68
C VAL A 832 -0.67 -11.64 17.48
N LEU A 833 -0.81 -10.84 16.43
CA LEU A 833 0.07 -10.90 15.25
C LEU A 833 1.50 -10.47 15.58
N VAL A 834 1.62 -9.44 16.42
CA VAL A 834 2.92 -8.91 16.85
C VAL A 834 2.87 -8.79 18.38
N PRO A 835 3.16 -9.90 19.09
CA PRO A 835 3.22 -9.88 20.54
C PRO A 835 4.25 -8.85 21.00
N PRO A 836 3.90 -7.97 21.94
CA PRO A 836 4.87 -7.04 22.48
C PRO A 836 6.02 -7.83 23.12
N PRO A 837 7.25 -7.30 23.10
CA PRO A 837 8.36 -7.93 23.78
C PRO A 837 8.01 -8.13 25.26
N ALA A 838 8.19 -9.34 25.77
CA ALA A 838 7.99 -9.60 27.19
C ALA A 838 8.98 -8.75 28.01
N ALA A 839 8.50 -7.68 28.63
CA ALA A 839 9.30 -6.82 29.48
C ALA A 839 9.63 -7.56 30.78
N LYS A 840 10.79 -8.22 30.83
CA LYS A 840 11.33 -8.77 32.09
C LYS A 840 11.90 -7.67 33.01
N SER A 841 11.99 -6.44 32.53
CA SER A 841 12.66 -5.32 33.20
C SER A 841 11.68 -4.17 33.39
N ASP A 842 11.71 -3.58 34.58
CA ASP A 842 11.06 -2.34 34.95
C ASP A 842 11.83 -1.10 34.46
N GLU A 843 12.66 -1.24 33.43
CA GLU A 843 13.54 -0.18 32.93
C GLU A 843 13.58 -0.12 31.39
N VAL A 844 13.65 1.10 30.86
CA VAL A 844 14.05 1.38 29.47
C VAL A 844 15.53 1.76 29.48
N LEU A 845 16.33 1.00 28.74
CA LEU A 845 17.79 1.18 28.67
C LEU A 845 18.20 2.00 27.44
N ALA A 846 19.34 2.69 27.55
CA ALA A 846 19.98 3.39 26.46
C ALA A 846 20.38 2.44 25.33
N ALA A 847 19.82 2.63 24.13
CA ALA A 847 20.09 1.78 22.97
C ALA A 847 21.55 1.91 22.47
N SER A 848 22.16 3.07 22.69
CA SER A 848 23.55 3.39 22.34
C SER A 848 24.16 4.36 23.37
N GLY A 849 25.48 4.57 23.29
CA GLY A 849 26.14 5.63 24.06
C GLY A 849 26.21 6.92 23.25
N GLY A 850 25.99 8.08 23.87
CA GLY A 850 25.89 9.37 23.19
C GLY A 850 25.42 10.49 24.13
N MET A 851 25.08 11.66 23.59
CA MET A 851 24.46 12.75 24.34
C MET A 851 22.93 12.58 24.30
N PHE A 852 22.28 12.55 25.46
CA PHE A 852 20.84 12.37 25.63
C PHE A 852 20.10 13.71 25.57
N TYR A 853 18.97 13.71 24.87
CA TYR A 853 18.07 14.84 24.69
C TYR A 853 16.64 14.39 25.00
N PRO A 854 15.99 14.94 26.03
CA PRO A 854 14.63 14.55 26.39
C PRO A 854 13.56 15.23 25.53
N ARG A 855 13.94 16.06 24.55
CA ARG A 855 13.03 16.93 23.78
C ARG A 855 13.53 17.09 22.34
N GLU A 856 12.64 17.48 21.44
CA GLU A 856 12.96 17.65 20.01
C GLU A 856 13.94 18.79 19.75
N ALA A 857 13.79 19.91 20.47
CA ALA A 857 14.63 21.09 20.35
C ALA A 857 14.63 21.89 21.66
N PRO A 858 15.64 22.75 21.90
CA PRO A 858 15.65 23.63 23.07
C PRO A 858 14.36 24.47 23.17
N GLY A 859 13.70 24.45 24.34
CA GLY A 859 12.46 25.18 24.60
C GLY A 859 11.17 24.44 24.24
N MET A 860 11.23 23.26 23.61
CA MET A 860 10.08 22.37 23.43
C MET A 860 9.82 21.52 24.69
N ASP A 861 8.62 20.96 24.79
CA ASP A 861 8.28 20.00 25.85
C ASP A 861 9.15 18.74 25.74
N VAL A 862 9.38 18.10 26.89
CA VAL A 862 10.02 16.79 26.92
C VAL A 862 9.06 15.73 26.37
N PHE A 863 9.60 14.70 25.73
CA PHE A 863 8.81 13.65 25.12
C PHE A 863 7.95 12.88 26.14
N VAL A 864 8.51 12.60 27.32
CA VAL A 864 7.82 11.90 28.41
C VAL A 864 8.24 12.44 29.78
N ASN A 865 7.29 12.50 30.72
CA ASN A 865 7.48 12.83 32.14
C ASN A 865 7.15 11.64 33.03
N ALA A 866 7.59 11.69 34.29
CA ALA A 866 7.14 10.72 35.30
C ALA A 866 5.61 10.82 35.49
N GLY A 867 4.93 9.69 35.44
CA GLY A 867 3.48 9.57 35.43
C GLY A 867 2.85 9.53 34.03
N ASP A 868 3.58 9.88 32.98
CA ASP A 868 3.07 9.83 31.62
C ASP A 868 2.96 8.38 31.15
N HIS A 869 1.86 8.09 30.47
CA HIS A 869 1.65 6.86 29.74
C HIS A 869 2.19 7.01 28.31
N PHE A 870 2.88 5.99 27.82
CA PHE A 870 3.42 5.93 26.47
C PHE A 870 3.01 4.63 25.78
N GLU A 871 2.81 4.70 24.47
CA GLU A 871 2.53 3.54 23.63
C GLU A 871 3.82 3.03 22.96
N ALA A 872 3.86 1.74 22.61
CA ALA A 872 4.94 1.20 21.79
C ALA A 872 5.08 1.99 20.48
N GLY A 873 6.30 2.44 20.16
CA GLY A 873 6.59 3.30 19.01
C GLY A 873 6.63 4.80 19.32
N ASP A 874 6.14 5.25 20.48
CA ASP A 874 6.27 6.65 20.89
C ASP A 874 7.73 7.03 21.09
N THR A 875 8.13 8.23 20.66
CA THR A 875 9.49 8.71 20.91
C THR A 875 9.66 8.98 22.41
N LEU A 876 10.67 8.37 23.04
CA LEU A 876 10.96 8.57 24.46
C LEU A 876 12.09 9.59 24.66
N TYR A 877 13.07 9.62 23.77
CA TYR A 877 14.22 10.53 23.83
C TYR A 877 14.95 10.57 22.48
N ILE A 878 15.88 11.51 22.37
CA ILE A 878 16.85 11.61 21.28
C ILE A 878 18.25 11.32 21.84
N VAL A 879 19.08 10.64 21.06
CA VAL A 879 20.51 10.45 21.35
C VAL A 879 21.37 11.03 20.22
N GLU A 880 22.26 11.96 20.56
CA GLU A 880 23.27 12.49 19.66
C GLU A 880 24.55 11.65 19.73
N VAL A 881 24.94 11.09 18.58
CA VAL A 881 26.20 10.37 18.43
C VAL A 881 26.88 10.93 17.19
N MET A 882 28.12 11.40 17.34
CA MET A 882 28.90 11.93 16.21
C MET A 882 28.16 13.02 15.39
N LYS A 883 27.53 14.00 16.07
CA LYS A 883 26.74 15.10 15.47
C LYS A 883 25.40 14.69 14.84
N MET A 884 24.89 13.48 15.12
CA MET A 884 23.62 12.97 14.60
C MET A 884 22.61 12.73 15.71
N PHE A 885 21.43 13.35 15.61
CA PHE A 885 20.31 13.19 16.54
C PHE A 885 19.39 12.03 16.11
N ASN A 886 19.36 10.95 16.89
CA ASN A 886 18.54 9.77 16.62
C ASN A 886 17.38 9.70 17.60
N LYS A 887 16.14 9.64 17.11
CA LYS A 887 14.96 9.39 17.96
C LYS A 887 14.95 7.93 18.38
N VAL A 888 14.76 7.69 19.68
CA VAL A 888 14.59 6.36 20.24
C VAL A 888 13.16 6.20 20.69
N VAL A 889 12.51 5.15 20.17
CA VAL A 889 11.10 4.86 20.41
C VAL A 889 10.91 3.82 21.50
N ALA A 890 9.74 3.83 22.12
CA ALA A 890 9.33 2.87 23.13
C ALA A 890 9.17 1.47 22.52
N PRO A 891 9.80 0.42 23.08
CA PRO A 891 9.68 -0.94 22.55
C PRO A 891 8.38 -1.66 22.98
N PHE A 892 7.66 -1.13 23.96
CA PHE A 892 6.39 -1.64 24.49
C PHE A 892 5.60 -0.46 25.10
N SER A 893 4.31 -0.62 25.39
CA SER A 893 3.50 0.39 26.08
C SER A 893 3.64 0.29 27.60
N GLY A 894 3.58 1.42 28.29
CA GLY A 894 3.68 1.45 29.74
C GLY A 894 3.53 2.85 30.31
N THR A 895 3.73 2.95 31.61
CA THR A 895 3.75 4.23 32.32
C THR A 895 5.16 4.50 32.83
N ILE A 896 5.67 5.72 32.64
CA ILE A 896 6.94 6.15 33.23
C ILE A 896 6.75 6.25 34.75
N ASP A 897 7.30 5.31 35.50
CA ASP A 897 7.36 5.40 36.97
C ASP A 897 8.32 6.50 37.39
N LYS A 898 9.50 6.54 36.75
CA LYS A 898 10.54 7.51 37.07
C LYS A 898 11.45 7.79 35.87
N VAL A 899 11.75 9.06 35.62
CA VAL A 899 12.85 9.45 34.72
C VAL A 899 14.16 9.37 35.52
N LEU A 900 15.14 8.60 35.04
CA LEU A 900 16.41 8.35 35.74
C LEU A 900 17.56 9.24 35.26
N VAL A 901 17.39 9.91 34.12
CA VAL A 901 18.36 10.84 33.55
C VAL A 901 17.69 12.19 33.34
N GLU A 902 18.22 13.22 34.01
CA GLU A 902 17.71 14.58 33.95
C GLU A 902 18.74 15.51 33.30
N GLY A 903 18.27 16.42 32.45
CA GLY A 903 19.10 17.41 31.75
C GLY A 903 19.09 17.24 30.23
N ASP A 904 19.53 18.29 29.54
CA ASP A 904 19.63 18.37 28.09
C ASP A 904 21.12 18.24 27.69
N GLY A 905 21.46 17.35 26.76
CA GLY A 905 22.84 17.07 26.37
C GLY A 905 23.65 16.29 27.40
N VAL A 906 23.07 15.26 28.03
CA VAL A 906 23.75 14.45 29.06
C VAL A 906 24.43 13.23 28.44
N ILE A 907 25.70 12.96 28.75
CA ILE A 907 26.37 11.76 28.23
C ILE A 907 25.78 10.50 28.87
N ILE A 908 25.24 9.60 28.03
CA ILE A 908 24.72 8.27 28.39
C ILE A 908 25.57 7.16 27.76
N LYS A 909 25.61 5.98 28.38
CA LYS A 909 26.29 4.78 27.87
C LYS A 909 25.28 3.73 27.40
N LYS A 910 25.63 2.93 26.39
CA LYS A 910 24.79 1.79 25.96
C LYS A 910 24.47 0.88 27.14
N GLY A 911 23.20 0.53 27.31
CA GLY A 911 22.69 -0.29 28.41
C GLY A 911 22.49 0.46 29.74
N GLN A 912 22.73 1.77 29.79
CA GLN A 912 22.41 2.59 30.95
C GLN A 912 20.89 2.74 31.11
N PRO A 913 20.33 2.51 32.30
CA PRO A 913 18.91 2.79 32.56
C PRO A 913 18.58 4.27 32.40
N LEU A 914 17.55 4.59 31.62
CA LEU A 914 17.09 5.95 31.36
C LEU A 914 15.74 6.25 32.00
N PHE A 915 14.84 5.28 31.98
CA PHE A 915 13.51 5.39 32.58
C PHE A 915 13.24 4.13 33.39
N LYS A 916 12.65 4.29 34.57
CA LYS A 916 11.94 3.23 35.27
C LYS A 916 10.49 3.26 34.82
N ILE A 917 9.94 2.10 34.48
CA ILE A 917 8.62 1.98 33.87
C ILE A 917 7.78 0.92 34.57
N ILE A 918 6.47 1.10 34.50
CA ILE A 918 5.48 0.07 34.80
C ILE A 918 4.92 -0.36 33.45
N PRO A 919 5.29 -1.54 32.91
CA PRO A 919 4.70 -2.03 31.68
C PRO A 919 3.20 -2.22 31.86
N ASP A 920 2.41 -1.88 30.86
CA ASP A 920 0.96 -2.14 30.92
C ASP A 920 0.68 -3.64 30.97
N GLU A 921 1.52 -4.41 30.29
CA GLU A 921 1.45 -5.86 30.26
C GLU A 921 2.24 -6.45 31.43
N LYS A 922 1.51 -6.80 32.48
CA LYS A 922 2.03 -7.66 33.53
C LYS A 922 2.20 -9.05 32.96
N ILE A 923 3.42 -9.58 32.96
CA ILE A 923 3.67 -10.97 32.59
C ILE A 923 2.90 -11.86 33.57
N VAL A 924 1.77 -12.41 33.12
CA VAL A 924 1.16 -13.58 33.75
C VAL A 924 2.06 -14.74 33.34
N VAL A 925 2.97 -15.14 34.23
CA VAL A 925 3.86 -16.28 33.99
C VAL A 925 3.01 -17.54 34.11
N GLU A 926 2.33 -17.92 33.04
CA GLU A 926 1.85 -19.30 32.88
C GLU A 926 3.08 -20.19 32.71
N THR A 927 3.14 -21.27 33.46
CA THR A 927 4.23 -22.24 33.35
C THR A 927 4.18 -22.92 31.97
N PRO A 928 5.32 -23.33 31.40
CA PRO A 928 5.33 -24.10 30.16
C PRO A 928 4.43 -25.34 30.22
N GLU A 929 4.32 -25.96 31.40
CA GLU A 929 3.42 -27.08 31.67
C GLU A 929 1.93 -26.70 31.57
N GLU A 930 1.51 -25.56 32.14
CA GLU A 930 0.12 -25.07 32.03
C GLU A 930 -0.24 -24.74 30.57
N ILE A 931 0.68 -24.12 29.82
CA ILE A 931 0.48 -23.83 28.40
C ILE A 931 0.35 -25.13 27.60
N ALA A 932 1.22 -26.12 27.86
CA ALA A 932 1.17 -27.41 27.21
C ALA A 932 -0.12 -28.18 27.54
N GLU A 933 -0.58 -28.13 28.79
CA GLU A 933 -1.84 -28.76 29.21
C GLU A 933 -3.06 -28.10 28.55
N ALA A 934 -3.09 -26.76 28.51
CA ALA A 934 -4.15 -26.01 27.83
C ALA A 934 -4.18 -26.32 26.32
N ARG A 935 -3.02 -26.31 25.66
CA ARG A 935 -2.89 -26.69 24.24
C ARG A 935 -3.32 -28.12 23.99
N ARG A 936 -2.94 -29.05 24.87
CA ARG A 936 -3.36 -30.45 24.80
C ARG A 936 -4.88 -30.54 24.90
N ALA A 937 -5.51 -29.88 25.87
CA ALA A 937 -6.97 -29.89 26.02
C ALA A 937 -7.68 -29.38 24.75
N LYS A 938 -7.20 -28.27 24.17
CA LYS A 938 -7.73 -27.73 22.91
C LYS A 938 -7.48 -28.62 21.71
N THR A 939 -6.35 -29.31 21.67
CA THR A 939 -6.04 -30.30 20.64
C THR A 939 -6.98 -31.51 20.74
N ILE A 940 -7.31 -31.95 21.95
CA ILE A 940 -8.31 -33.02 22.15
C ILE A 940 -9.72 -32.56 21.73
N GLU A 941 -10.09 -31.29 21.97
CA GLU A 941 -11.34 -30.71 21.45
C GLU A 941 -11.41 -30.79 19.92
N PHE A 942 -10.35 -30.37 19.23
CA PHE A 942 -10.21 -30.55 17.78
C PHE A 942 -10.36 -32.01 17.36
N LEU A 943 -9.60 -32.92 17.96
CA LEU A 943 -9.63 -34.35 17.61
C LEU A 943 -10.97 -35.03 17.89
N ALA A 944 -11.80 -34.47 18.78
CA ALA A 944 -13.15 -34.94 19.04
C ALA A 944 -14.11 -34.59 17.90
N THR A 945 -13.81 -33.57 17.09
CA THR A 945 -14.57 -33.21 15.88
C THR A 945 -14.30 -34.13 14.69
N LEU A 946 -13.37 -35.07 14.81
CA LEU A 946 -12.97 -36.01 13.75
C LEU A 946 -13.54 -37.43 13.96
N LYS A 947 -14.59 -37.58 14.78
CA LYS A 947 -15.10 -38.87 15.25
C LYS A 947 -16.26 -39.42 14.44
#